data_AF-A0A423F0F5-F1
#
_entry.id   AF-A0A423F0F5-F1
#
_cell.length_a   1.000
_cell.length_b   1.000
_cell.length_c   1.000
_cell.angle_alpha   90.00
_cell.angle_beta   90.00
_cell.angle_gamma   90.00
#
_symmetry.space_group_name_H-M   'P 1'
#
loop_
_entity.id
_entity.type
_entity.pdbx_description
1 polymer ?
#
loop_
_entity_poly.entity_id
_entity_poly.type
_entity_poly.pdbx_seq_one_letter_code
_entity_poly.pdbx_strand_id
1 'polypeptide(L)'
;MTSSNRLVASLWPRRPTLFVGVATLWSLPGFVPALELGEGFDLAALTTHGIDPKVSDYFRSAARFREGTHVVGLRVNGSPLGLVDAQFDSQGQLCFTAGLLEKAGLVNPGGTVHEGVTSGPVCQDFLGAFPTTMVRLRPGSNEVALVVPTQSLREPQWEAAAFSRGGAAALFNYDVQGFDSHSRGGPSRFVSAYTEAGFNLGDWIVRSRQFYVSDNGNARTEHLYAYAQRDIAALQSTFQAGQISSNNPLFGGIQLSGVQFSPDGQSRVPSGSNSAVVEGLAQSQSRIEVRQSGVLVHSTLVPEGPFRLTGLPLLNGTSDLEVSVIDVRGAKRNFVVPAASFAGAAPAAPGYYFSLGKVRENTLDEAPTPVVAMGSGTWGLGRDSSAGFGLLSTDEYWSAGGALSSVFFQRVSVGARHNLSRDNRGAVSGSRSSVTVSSPVAANIDLNLSSTQQTRGYREVLEAGRPARADELGSRFKHQYTAGMSWVEPTLGVFSLGYTRSAQFDGQTTEHVFAAWNKSFRYADVTLVADSQVGGSQARFNATRDDSRGERGLDNDLSMRLQVSVPLGGERRVNSYVSRRGNQARAGTAFSERVNDYVRYEVGTERDFSHREQSVRGQLDLMPRYTRLGLGVSRDGQTTSYTGQLQGGVVAHEGGLTFSPYTVQDTFGIASVGDIGAARIDTPQGPVWTDFKGQAVIPGLPAYTSSRIEVQTQSLPKRVDLKNGTQVLVAGRGSVNTVAFEVVKVRRVLLTASDQQGRPLPQGASVFDKHNRFLTSVVGEGMIFLNDLNDAQNLRVSMSDSSSCVLNLASKAQPDNDKFYETGSAVCHGR
;
A
#
# COMPACT_ATOMS: atom_id res chain seq x y z
N MET A 1 -11.07 84.46 12.45
CA MET A 1 -9.71 85.08 12.51
C MET A 1 -8.71 83.99 12.91
N THR A 2 -7.44 84.10 12.47
CA THR A 2 -6.18 83.56 13.06
C THR A 2 -6.21 82.24 13.87
N SER A 3 -5.55 81.13 13.50
CA SER A 3 -4.08 80.85 13.45
C SER A 3 -3.35 81.04 14.80
N SER A 4 -2.44 80.19 15.31
CA SER A 4 -1.79 78.90 14.91
C SER A 4 -1.29 78.18 16.20
N ASN A 5 -0.40 77.16 16.33
CA ASN A 5 0.55 76.39 15.48
C ASN A 5 0.82 75.00 16.19
N ARG A 6 1.30 73.91 15.55
CA ARG A 6 2.71 73.41 15.40
C ARG A 6 3.65 73.61 16.61
N LEU A 7 4.55 72.70 17.06
CA LEU A 7 4.95 71.26 16.86
C LEU A 7 5.80 70.86 18.15
N VAL A 8 6.59 69.78 18.37
CA VAL A 8 7.18 68.66 17.60
C VAL A 8 7.60 67.45 18.52
N ALA A 9 7.80 66.25 17.93
CA ALA A 9 8.67 65.08 18.30
C ALA A 9 8.81 64.47 19.73
N SER A 10 8.38 63.19 19.83
CA SER A 10 9.07 61.97 20.36
C SER A 10 9.83 61.92 21.72
N LEU A 11 9.51 60.91 22.54
CA LEU A 11 10.34 59.67 22.73
C LEU A 11 9.58 58.56 23.51
N TRP A 12 10.14 57.34 23.57
CA TRP A 12 9.55 56.14 24.23
C TRP A 12 9.33 56.31 25.75
N PRO A 13 8.36 55.58 26.36
CA PRO A 13 8.77 54.37 27.10
C PRO A 13 7.74 53.20 27.20
N ARG A 14 8.30 51.99 27.39
CA ARG A 14 7.83 50.84 28.21
C ARG A 14 6.50 50.11 27.91
N ARG A 15 6.58 48.78 28.07
CA ARG A 15 5.46 47.82 28.09
C ARG A 15 4.54 48.05 29.30
N PRO A 16 3.22 47.90 29.17
CA PRO A 16 2.35 47.41 30.24
C PRO A 16 2.12 45.90 30.13
N THR A 17 1.99 45.22 31.27
CA THR A 17 1.54 43.84 31.37
C THR A 17 0.04 43.74 31.11
N LEU A 18 -0.39 42.87 30.18
CA LEU A 18 -1.80 42.54 30.00
C LEU A 18 -2.16 41.32 30.86
N PHE A 19 -3.08 41.49 31.81
CA PHE A 19 -3.65 40.39 32.59
C PHE A 19 -4.49 39.50 31.66
N VAL A 20 -4.03 38.26 31.44
CA VAL A 20 -4.88 37.18 30.93
C VAL A 20 -5.44 36.45 32.14
N GLY A 21 -6.76 36.46 32.30
CA GLY A 21 -7.42 35.81 33.43
C GLY A 21 -7.29 34.30 33.35
N VAL A 22 -6.53 33.70 34.27
CA VAL A 22 -6.49 32.24 34.42
C VAL A 22 -7.77 31.81 35.12
N ALA A 23 -8.78 31.41 34.35
CA ALA A 23 -9.98 30.78 34.86
C ALA A 23 -9.64 29.37 35.37
N THR A 24 -9.22 29.27 36.63
CA THR A 24 -8.90 28.00 37.31
C THR A 24 -10.17 27.20 37.58
N LEU A 25 -10.69 26.52 36.56
CA LEU A 25 -11.70 25.48 36.72
C LEU A 25 -11.07 24.30 37.47
N TRP A 26 -11.21 24.32 38.80
CA TRP A 26 -11.00 23.15 39.65
C TRP A 26 -12.13 22.14 39.39
N SER A 27 -12.03 21.41 38.28
CA SER A 27 -12.75 20.15 38.13
C SER A 27 -12.16 19.15 39.12
N LEU A 28 -12.71 19.12 40.33
CA LEU A 28 -12.59 17.98 41.23
C LEU A 28 -12.83 16.68 40.43
N PRO A 29 -12.10 15.59 40.71
CA PRO A 29 -12.42 14.30 40.13
C PRO A 29 -13.81 13.90 40.63
N GLY A 30 -14.82 14.12 39.78
CA GLY A 30 -16.17 13.67 40.03
C GLY A 30 -16.14 12.16 40.11
N PHE A 31 -16.24 11.62 41.34
CA PHE A 31 -16.67 10.25 41.56
C PHE A 31 -18.08 10.14 40.99
N VAL A 32 -18.17 9.78 39.70
CA VAL A 32 -19.35 9.11 39.17
C VAL A 32 -19.46 7.84 40.02
N PRO A 33 -20.49 7.69 40.88
CA PRO A 33 -20.67 6.41 41.55
C PRO A 33 -20.83 5.36 40.44
N ALA A 34 -20.28 4.16 40.66
CA ALA A 34 -20.66 3.05 39.81
C ALA A 34 -22.20 2.96 39.81
N LEU A 35 -22.80 2.63 38.66
CA LEU A 35 -24.15 2.09 38.71
C LEU A 35 -24.05 0.79 39.50
N GLU A 36 -24.44 0.84 40.77
CA GLU A 36 -24.90 -0.35 41.46
C GLU A 36 -26.06 -0.89 40.62
N LEU A 37 -25.91 -2.13 40.14
CA LEU A 37 -27.00 -2.86 39.51
C LEU A 37 -28.01 -3.18 40.61
N GLY A 38 -28.94 -2.23 40.80
CA GLY A 38 -29.98 -2.30 41.81
C GLY A 38 -30.89 -3.50 41.57
N GLU A 39 -31.02 -4.32 42.60
CA GLU A 39 -31.75 -5.59 42.65
C GLU A 39 -31.18 -6.70 41.74
N GLY A 40 -31.15 -7.92 42.29
CA GLY A 40 -30.60 -9.09 41.59
C GLY A 40 -31.54 -9.61 40.50
N PHE A 41 -31.04 -10.53 39.68
CA PHE A 41 -31.83 -11.20 38.64
C PHE A 41 -33.13 -11.78 39.21
N ASP A 42 -34.23 -11.62 38.48
CA ASP A 42 -35.52 -12.26 38.81
C ASP A 42 -35.36 -13.79 38.78
N LEU A 43 -35.35 -14.39 39.97
CA LEU A 43 -35.16 -15.83 40.15
C LEU A 43 -36.36 -16.65 39.63
N ALA A 44 -37.56 -16.07 39.60
CA ALA A 44 -38.74 -16.72 39.04
C ALA A 44 -38.66 -16.73 37.51
N ALA A 45 -38.23 -15.64 36.88
CA ALA A 45 -37.94 -15.60 35.44
C ALA A 45 -36.81 -16.57 35.06
N LEU A 46 -35.70 -16.60 35.79
CA LEU A 46 -34.60 -17.56 35.57
C LEU A 46 -35.09 -19.02 35.64
N THR A 47 -35.85 -19.36 36.69
CA THR A 47 -36.38 -20.72 36.87
C THR A 47 -37.38 -21.08 35.75
N THR A 48 -38.22 -20.13 35.32
CA THR A 48 -39.17 -20.31 34.21
C THR A 48 -38.46 -20.56 32.87
N HIS A 49 -37.26 -20.01 32.69
CA HIS A 49 -36.39 -20.26 31.54
C HIS A 49 -35.41 -21.45 31.73
N GLY A 50 -35.54 -22.23 32.80
CA GLY A 50 -34.73 -23.43 33.05
C GLY A 50 -33.28 -23.14 33.49
N ILE A 51 -32.99 -21.92 33.97
CA ILE A 51 -31.66 -21.51 34.43
C ILE A 51 -31.62 -21.65 35.96
N ASP A 52 -30.62 -22.33 36.51
CA ASP A 52 -30.43 -22.48 37.98
C ASP A 52 -30.27 -21.07 38.62
N PRO A 53 -31.13 -20.70 39.59
CA PRO A 53 -31.02 -19.44 40.34
C PRO A 53 -29.63 -19.13 40.90
N LYS A 54 -28.79 -20.13 41.20
CA LYS A 54 -27.39 -19.93 41.65
C LYS A 54 -26.51 -19.25 40.61
N VAL A 55 -26.86 -19.32 39.32
CA VAL A 55 -26.16 -18.59 38.26
C VAL A 55 -26.28 -17.07 38.47
N SER A 56 -27.37 -16.61 39.12
CA SER A 56 -27.53 -15.19 39.48
C SER A 56 -26.46 -14.70 40.46
N ASP A 57 -25.92 -15.56 41.32
CA ASP A 57 -24.89 -15.22 42.31
C ASP A 57 -23.56 -14.88 41.62
N TYR A 58 -23.19 -15.67 40.61
CA TYR A 58 -21.95 -15.50 39.85
C TYR A 58 -21.93 -14.20 39.03
N PHE A 59 -23.06 -13.87 38.40
CA PHE A 59 -23.18 -12.68 37.53
C PHE A 59 -23.67 -11.42 38.26
N ARG A 60 -24.03 -11.50 39.55
CA ARG A 60 -24.70 -10.42 40.31
C ARG A 60 -23.96 -9.08 40.33
N SER A 61 -22.63 -9.11 40.24
CA SER A 61 -21.76 -7.94 40.39
C SER A 61 -21.19 -7.40 39.07
N ALA A 62 -20.98 -8.26 38.07
CA ALA A 62 -20.41 -7.91 36.77
C ALA A 62 -20.58 -9.06 35.77
N ALA A 63 -20.53 -8.73 34.47
CA ALA A 63 -20.33 -9.74 33.43
C ALA A 63 -18.89 -10.29 33.52
N ARG A 64 -18.76 -11.59 33.79
CA ARG A 64 -17.48 -12.33 33.93
C ARG A 64 -17.42 -13.50 32.94
N PHE A 65 -16.23 -13.99 32.62
CA PHE A 65 -16.11 -15.31 31.99
C PHE A 65 -16.41 -16.40 33.04
N ARG A 66 -16.74 -17.63 32.60
CA ARG A 66 -16.84 -18.78 33.50
C ARG A 66 -15.46 -19.41 33.66
N GLU A 67 -15.27 -20.15 34.74
CA GLU A 67 -14.05 -20.92 34.98
C GLU A 67 -13.77 -21.94 33.85
N GLY A 68 -12.49 -22.11 33.51
CA GLY A 68 -12.03 -23.03 32.47
C GLY A 68 -11.57 -22.32 31.19
N THR A 69 -11.44 -23.08 30.10
CA THR A 69 -10.94 -22.58 28.81
C THR A 69 -12.07 -22.11 27.91
N HIS A 70 -11.92 -20.91 27.34
CA HIS A 70 -12.85 -20.32 26.39
C HIS A 70 -12.10 -19.75 25.17
N VAL A 71 -12.65 -20.01 23.98
CA VAL A 71 -12.18 -19.39 22.73
C VAL A 71 -12.63 -17.93 22.72
N VAL A 72 -11.68 -17.01 22.67
CA VAL A 72 -11.94 -15.56 22.76
C VAL A 72 -11.18 -14.79 21.68
N GLY A 73 -11.75 -13.69 21.20
CA GLY A 73 -11.05 -12.70 20.39
C GLY A 73 -10.02 -11.94 21.23
N LEU A 74 -8.75 -12.05 20.90
CA LEU A 74 -7.66 -11.37 21.58
C LEU A 74 -7.34 -10.02 20.91
N ARG A 75 -7.15 -8.97 21.71
CA ARG A 75 -6.70 -7.66 21.25
C ARG A 75 -5.59 -7.12 22.16
N VAL A 76 -4.43 -6.76 21.60
CA VAL A 76 -3.27 -6.26 22.36
C VAL A 76 -2.89 -4.86 21.87
N ASN A 77 -2.83 -3.89 22.79
CA ASN A 77 -2.55 -2.47 22.48
C ASN A 77 -3.43 -1.88 21.36
N GLY A 78 -4.66 -2.39 21.23
CA GLY A 78 -5.62 -2.01 20.19
C GLY A 78 -5.62 -2.92 18.95
N SER A 79 -4.55 -3.67 18.69
CA SER A 79 -4.41 -4.56 17.53
C SER A 79 -5.13 -5.90 17.75
N PRO A 80 -6.07 -6.31 16.88
CA PRO A 80 -6.74 -7.61 16.98
C PRO A 80 -5.83 -8.74 16.47
N LEU A 81 -5.65 -9.78 17.28
CA LEU A 81 -4.75 -10.91 17.01
C LEU A 81 -5.48 -12.20 16.58
N GLY A 82 -6.82 -12.18 16.53
CA GLY A 82 -7.66 -13.32 16.15
C GLY A 82 -8.25 -14.04 17.37
N LEU A 83 -8.69 -15.28 17.17
CA LEU A 83 -9.22 -16.14 18.23
C LEU A 83 -8.08 -16.90 18.93
N VAL A 84 -8.14 -16.99 20.26
CA VAL A 84 -7.19 -17.75 21.09
C VAL A 84 -7.95 -18.52 22.18
N ASP A 85 -7.36 -19.62 22.66
CA ASP A 85 -7.79 -20.26 23.89
C ASP A 85 -7.28 -19.44 25.10
N ALA A 86 -8.20 -18.79 25.81
CA ALA A 86 -7.93 -18.14 27.08
C ALA A 86 -8.50 -18.97 28.23
N GLN A 87 -7.73 -19.12 29.30
CA GLN A 87 -8.17 -19.79 30.52
C GLN A 87 -8.59 -18.76 31.56
N PHE A 88 -9.68 -19.04 32.26
CA PHE A 88 -10.23 -18.21 33.32
C PHE A 88 -10.34 -18.98 34.63
N ASP A 89 -10.16 -18.27 35.74
CA ASP A 89 -10.27 -18.79 37.11
C ASP A 89 -11.74 -18.82 37.62
N SER A 90 -11.93 -19.26 38.87
CA SER A 90 -13.23 -19.29 39.56
C SER A 90 -13.86 -17.91 39.83
N GLN A 91 -13.12 -16.82 39.59
CA GLN A 91 -13.59 -15.43 39.66
C GLN A 91 -13.86 -14.82 38.28
N GLY A 92 -13.53 -15.53 37.20
CA GLY A 92 -13.59 -15.07 35.81
C GLY A 92 -12.44 -14.15 35.39
N GLN A 93 -11.31 -14.11 36.11
CA GLN A 93 -10.10 -13.39 35.70
C GLN A 93 -9.23 -14.22 34.75
N LEU A 94 -8.32 -13.56 34.03
CA LEU A 94 -7.52 -14.14 32.95
C LEU A 94 -6.22 -14.78 33.46
N CYS A 95 -6.10 -16.11 33.32
CA CYS A 95 -4.84 -16.81 33.54
C CYS A 95 -3.88 -16.56 32.36
N PHE A 96 -2.74 -15.92 32.63
CA PHE A 96 -1.67 -15.72 31.65
C PHE A 96 -0.88 -17.02 31.42
N THR A 97 -1.46 -17.96 30.68
CA THR A 97 -0.77 -19.19 30.26
C THR A 97 0.38 -18.88 29.29
N ALA A 98 1.37 -19.76 29.21
CA ALA A 98 2.51 -19.60 28.29
C ALA A 98 2.05 -19.46 26.81
N GLY A 99 1.05 -20.24 26.39
CA GLY A 99 0.47 -20.16 25.05
C GLY A 99 -0.30 -18.86 24.81
N LEU A 100 -1.02 -18.33 25.81
CA LEU A 100 -1.67 -17.02 25.70
C LEU A 100 -0.63 -15.90 25.56
N LEU A 101 0.44 -15.93 26.35
CA LEU A 101 1.55 -14.96 26.23
C LEU A 101 2.23 -15.03 24.86
N GLU A 102 2.46 -16.22 24.33
CA GLU A 102 3.01 -16.42 22.98
C GLU A 102 2.10 -15.82 21.90
N LYS A 103 0.80 -16.17 21.90
CA LYS A 103 -0.18 -15.63 20.93
C LYS A 103 -0.42 -14.13 21.10
N ALA A 104 -0.23 -13.58 22.30
CA ALA A 104 -0.30 -12.15 22.58
C ALA A 104 0.97 -11.38 22.21
N GLY A 105 2.07 -12.05 21.84
CA GLY A 105 3.37 -11.43 21.56
C GLY A 105 4.08 -10.90 22.81
N LEU A 106 3.83 -11.51 23.97
CA LEU A 106 4.27 -11.02 25.29
C LEU A 106 5.45 -11.83 25.85
N VAL A 107 6.37 -11.13 26.53
CA VAL A 107 7.50 -11.75 27.22
C VAL A 107 6.99 -12.67 28.32
N ASN A 108 7.55 -13.88 28.44
CA ASN A 108 7.28 -14.75 29.57
C ASN A 108 8.11 -14.27 30.79
N PRO A 109 7.50 -13.87 31.90
CA PRO A 109 8.23 -13.40 33.09
C PRO A 109 8.92 -14.54 33.87
N GLY A 110 8.57 -15.81 33.61
CA GLY A 110 9.16 -16.99 34.26
C GLY A 110 8.71 -17.23 35.72
N GLY A 111 8.26 -16.19 36.42
CA GLY A 111 7.52 -16.33 37.68
C GLY A 111 6.13 -16.93 37.44
N THR A 112 5.68 -17.83 38.31
CA THR A 112 4.40 -18.55 38.18
C THR A 112 3.50 -18.29 39.38
N VAL A 113 2.21 -18.04 39.13
CA VAL A 113 1.19 -17.95 40.17
C VAL A 113 0.58 -19.33 40.38
N HIS A 114 0.72 -19.89 41.58
CA HIS A 114 0.13 -21.18 41.97
C HIS A 114 -1.18 -20.95 42.73
N GLU A 115 -2.31 -20.97 42.02
CA GLU A 115 -3.64 -20.97 42.63
C GLU A 115 -4.35 -22.32 42.47
N GLY A 116 -4.47 -23.04 43.59
CA GLY A 116 -5.59 -23.94 43.92
C GLY A 116 -5.80 -25.25 43.13
N VAL A 117 -5.42 -25.34 41.85
CA VAL A 117 -5.89 -26.39 40.94
C VAL A 117 -4.79 -27.41 40.63
N THR A 118 -4.86 -28.59 41.24
CA THR A 118 -3.91 -29.71 41.06
C THR A 118 -3.94 -30.40 39.68
N SER A 119 -4.66 -29.83 38.70
CA SER A 119 -4.83 -30.40 37.36
C SER A 119 -5.14 -29.34 36.29
N GLY A 120 -4.48 -28.17 36.34
CA GLY A 120 -4.66 -27.07 35.38
C GLY A 120 -3.33 -26.56 34.79
N PRO A 121 -3.35 -25.87 33.63
CA PRO A 121 -2.18 -25.16 33.11
C PRO A 121 -1.64 -24.08 34.07
N VAL A 122 -0.32 -23.90 34.09
CA VAL A 122 0.35 -22.97 35.01
C VAL A 122 0.25 -21.51 34.52
N CYS A 123 -0.38 -20.67 35.32
CA CYS A 123 -0.45 -19.23 35.08
C CYS A 123 0.90 -18.55 35.38
N GLN A 124 1.38 -17.71 34.48
CA GLN A 124 2.58 -16.89 34.68
C GLN A 124 2.21 -15.58 35.39
N ASP A 125 3.10 -15.05 36.23
CA ASP A 125 2.91 -13.76 36.93
C ASP A 125 3.21 -12.56 36.02
N PHE A 126 2.38 -12.41 34.97
CA PHE A 126 2.53 -11.30 34.03
C PHE A 126 2.13 -9.96 34.64
N LEU A 127 1.20 -9.94 35.60
CA LEU A 127 0.73 -8.72 36.24
C LEU A 127 1.70 -8.23 37.33
N GLY A 128 2.36 -9.12 38.08
CA GLY A 128 3.45 -8.75 38.99
C GLY A 128 4.69 -8.24 38.23
N ALA A 129 5.03 -8.85 37.09
CA ALA A 129 6.13 -8.39 36.24
C ALA A 129 5.83 -7.07 35.51
N PHE A 130 4.58 -6.85 35.07
CA PHE A 130 4.18 -5.67 34.29
C PHE A 130 2.90 -5.02 34.87
N PRO A 131 2.97 -4.40 36.07
CA PRO A 131 1.79 -3.95 36.83
C PRO A 131 1.00 -2.78 36.23
N THR A 132 1.55 -2.12 35.20
CA THR A 132 0.81 -1.13 34.39
C THR A 132 -0.01 -1.76 33.25
N THR A 133 -0.12 -3.10 33.21
CA THR A 133 -0.99 -3.82 32.28
C THR A 133 -2.46 -3.67 32.66
N MET A 134 -3.30 -3.21 31.72
CA MET A 134 -4.75 -3.20 31.88
C MET A 134 -5.37 -4.39 31.14
N VAL A 135 -6.04 -5.27 31.90
CA VAL A 135 -6.87 -6.35 31.35
C VAL A 135 -8.32 -5.86 31.27
N ARG A 136 -8.96 -5.99 30.09
CA ARG A 136 -10.38 -5.69 29.90
C ARG A 136 -11.08 -6.90 29.28
N LEU A 137 -11.92 -7.54 30.10
CA LEU A 137 -12.69 -8.72 29.74
C LEU A 137 -14.08 -8.32 29.22
N ARG A 138 -14.53 -8.95 28.14
CA ARG A 138 -15.82 -8.68 27.49
C ARG A 138 -16.54 -10.00 27.17
N PRO A 139 -17.15 -10.66 28.18
CA PRO A 139 -17.75 -11.98 28.00
C PRO A 139 -18.92 -11.97 27.01
N GLY A 140 -19.74 -10.91 27.01
CA GLY A 140 -20.87 -10.75 26.08
C GLY A 140 -20.48 -10.64 24.59
N SER A 141 -19.20 -10.52 24.27
CA SER A 141 -18.67 -10.58 22.90
C SER A 141 -17.50 -11.57 22.75
N ASN A 142 -17.26 -12.42 23.77
CA ASN A 142 -16.07 -13.27 23.89
C ASN A 142 -14.75 -12.54 23.53
N GLU A 143 -14.54 -11.30 24.00
CA GLU A 143 -13.29 -10.54 23.72
C GLU A 143 -12.43 -10.39 25.00
N VAL A 144 -11.11 -10.51 24.83
CA VAL A 144 -10.08 -10.16 25.81
C VAL A 144 -9.21 -9.05 25.22
N ALA A 145 -9.26 -7.86 25.82
CA ALA A 145 -8.47 -6.71 25.40
C ALA A 145 -7.40 -6.38 26.45
N LEU A 146 -6.13 -6.54 26.08
CA LEU A 146 -4.95 -6.20 26.87
C LEU A 146 -4.38 -4.86 26.41
N VAL A 147 -3.99 -4.01 27.35
CA VAL A 147 -3.12 -2.86 27.11
C VAL A 147 -1.88 -3.03 27.97
N VAL A 148 -0.72 -3.15 27.34
CA VAL A 148 0.53 -3.63 27.92
C VAL A 148 1.68 -2.65 27.66
N PRO A 149 2.67 -2.52 28.57
CA PRO A 149 3.85 -1.69 28.34
C PRO A 149 4.68 -2.17 27.14
N THR A 150 5.36 -1.27 26.43
CA THR A 150 6.16 -1.64 25.25
C THR A 150 7.30 -2.61 25.59
N GLN A 151 7.90 -2.50 26.78
CA GLN A 151 8.93 -3.42 27.27
C GLN A 151 8.42 -4.82 27.67
N SER A 152 7.11 -5.04 27.63
CA SER A 152 6.48 -6.35 27.88
C SER A 152 6.12 -7.11 26.59
N LEU A 153 6.15 -6.40 25.45
CA LEU A 153 6.09 -7.02 24.13
C LEU A 153 7.43 -7.74 23.89
N ARG A 154 7.41 -8.92 23.28
CA ARG A 154 8.64 -9.52 22.75
C ARG A 154 9.15 -8.62 21.62
N GLU A 155 10.45 -8.33 21.62
CA GLU A 155 11.09 -7.92 20.37
C GLU A 155 10.83 -9.01 19.32
N PRO A 156 10.64 -8.65 18.03
CA PRO A 156 10.42 -9.63 16.96
C PRO A 156 11.72 -10.41 16.70
N GLN A 157 11.96 -11.43 17.52
CA GLN A 157 13.12 -12.30 17.40
C GLN A 157 13.09 -13.00 16.04
N TRP A 158 14.21 -12.92 15.32
CA TRP A 158 14.34 -13.44 13.96
C TRP A 158 14.53 -14.96 13.97
N GLU A 159 13.56 -15.69 14.52
CA GLU A 159 13.54 -17.15 14.46
C GLU A 159 13.39 -17.59 13.00
N ALA A 160 14.49 -18.07 12.43
CA ALA A 160 14.53 -18.55 11.06
C ALA A 160 13.56 -19.72 10.77
N ALA A 161 12.94 -20.30 11.80
CA ALA A 161 11.96 -21.37 11.74
C ALA A 161 10.51 -20.90 11.49
N ALA A 162 10.17 -19.64 11.78
CA ALA A 162 8.78 -19.15 11.77
C ALA A 162 8.27 -18.64 10.41
N PHE A 163 9.17 -18.42 9.44
CA PHE A 163 8.81 -17.95 8.10
C PHE A 163 8.39 -19.11 7.20
N SER A 164 7.25 -18.98 6.52
CA SER A 164 6.85 -19.89 5.44
C SER A 164 7.84 -19.82 4.27
N ARG A 165 8.17 -20.97 3.68
CA ARG A 165 9.22 -21.14 2.66
C ARG A 165 8.82 -22.16 1.60
N GLY A 166 9.50 -22.09 0.46
CA GLY A 166 9.35 -23.04 -0.63
C GLY A 166 8.09 -22.81 -1.46
N GLY A 167 7.42 -23.90 -1.80
CA GLY A 167 6.41 -23.92 -2.86
C GLY A 167 7.02 -23.81 -4.26
N ALA A 168 6.16 -23.93 -5.28
CA ALA A 168 6.52 -23.84 -6.69
C ALA A 168 5.36 -23.24 -7.50
N ALA A 169 5.64 -22.19 -8.28
CA ALA A 169 4.71 -21.64 -9.25
C ALA A 169 5.42 -20.77 -10.30
N ALA A 170 4.93 -20.78 -11.54
CA ALA A 170 5.33 -19.84 -12.57
C ALA A 170 4.35 -18.67 -12.65
N LEU A 171 4.82 -17.49 -13.07
CA LEU A 171 3.99 -16.29 -13.25
C LEU A 171 4.25 -15.59 -14.59
N PHE A 172 3.24 -14.88 -15.06
CA PHE A 172 3.34 -13.95 -16.18
C PHE A 172 2.54 -12.68 -15.87
N ASN A 173 3.24 -11.57 -15.67
CA ASN A 173 2.67 -10.23 -15.49
C ASN A 173 2.61 -9.50 -16.83
N TYR A 174 1.56 -8.69 -17.02
CA TYR A 174 1.40 -7.83 -18.18
C TYR A 174 0.87 -6.44 -17.78
N ASP A 175 1.37 -5.40 -18.43
CA ASP A 175 0.83 -4.04 -18.38
C ASP A 175 0.96 -3.39 -19.76
N VAL A 176 -0.15 -3.36 -20.49
CA VAL A 176 -0.24 -2.84 -21.86
C VAL A 176 -1.03 -1.55 -21.85
N GLN A 177 -0.48 -0.46 -22.37
CA GLN A 177 -1.15 0.83 -22.45
C GLN A 177 -0.90 1.51 -23.81
N GLY A 178 -1.84 2.32 -24.26
CA GLY A 178 -1.71 3.03 -25.53
C GLY A 178 -2.72 4.15 -25.73
N PHE A 179 -2.49 4.91 -26.80
CA PHE A 179 -3.44 5.87 -27.31
C PHE A 179 -3.43 5.94 -28.84
N ASP A 180 -4.57 6.32 -29.39
CA ASP A 180 -4.75 6.69 -30.80
C ASP A 180 -5.44 8.05 -30.83
N SER A 181 -4.81 9.04 -31.47
CA SER A 181 -5.21 10.44 -31.44
C SER A 181 -5.30 10.97 -32.87
N HIS A 182 -6.51 11.20 -33.36
CA HIS A 182 -6.75 11.73 -34.70
C HIS A 182 -6.93 13.25 -34.64
N SER A 183 -6.00 13.99 -35.23
CA SER A 183 -6.01 15.46 -35.29
C SER A 183 -5.97 15.98 -36.73
N ARG A 184 -6.27 17.26 -36.95
CA ARG A 184 -6.06 17.92 -38.27
C ARG A 184 -4.58 18.01 -38.68
N GLY A 185 -3.64 17.86 -37.75
CA GLY A 185 -2.20 17.76 -38.03
C GLY A 185 -1.72 16.34 -38.38
N GLY A 186 -2.63 15.36 -38.38
CA GLY A 186 -2.33 13.94 -38.60
C GLY A 186 -2.70 13.06 -37.40
N PRO A 187 -2.65 11.72 -37.56
CA PRO A 187 -2.81 10.77 -36.48
C PRO A 187 -1.53 10.68 -35.63
N SER A 188 -1.68 10.57 -34.32
CA SER A 188 -0.62 10.25 -33.37
C SER A 188 -0.98 8.95 -32.64
N ARG A 189 -0.11 7.94 -32.73
CA ARG A 189 -0.35 6.59 -32.21
C ARG A 189 0.76 6.11 -31.30
N PHE A 190 0.40 5.56 -30.15
CA PHE A 190 1.33 5.01 -29.19
C PHE A 190 0.81 3.70 -28.58
N VAL A 191 1.68 2.69 -28.48
CA VAL A 191 1.44 1.47 -27.71
C VAL A 191 2.71 1.13 -26.95
N SER A 192 2.58 0.76 -25.69
CA SER A 192 3.66 0.15 -24.91
C SER A 192 3.15 -1.05 -24.12
N ALA A 193 4.02 -2.03 -23.89
CA ALA A 193 3.72 -3.23 -23.14
C ALA A 193 4.93 -3.61 -22.28
N TYR A 194 4.74 -3.62 -20.96
CA TYR A 194 5.64 -4.30 -20.04
C TYR A 194 5.16 -5.74 -19.89
N THR A 195 6.07 -6.70 -20.02
CA THR A 195 5.81 -8.10 -19.67
C THR A 195 6.89 -8.59 -18.74
N GLU A 196 6.52 -9.48 -17.82
CA GLU A 196 7.46 -10.10 -16.91
C GLU A 196 7.08 -11.56 -16.69
N ALA A 197 7.90 -12.44 -17.22
CA ALA A 197 7.79 -13.89 -17.03
C ALA A 197 8.72 -14.31 -15.89
N GLY A 198 8.30 -15.28 -15.09
CA GLY A 198 9.12 -15.78 -14.00
C GLY A 198 8.60 -17.06 -13.38
N PHE A 199 9.34 -17.56 -12.40
CA PHE A 199 8.86 -18.60 -11.50
C PHE A 199 9.52 -18.47 -10.13
N ASN A 200 8.87 -19.07 -9.14
CA ASN A 200 9.44 -19.31 -7.83
C ASN A 200 9.56 -20.83 -7.62
N LEU A 201 10.68 -21.28 -7.07
CA LEU A 201 10.91 -22.70 -6.77
C LEU A 201 11.86 -22.83 -5.57
N GLY A 202 11.34 -23.27 -4.42
CA GLY A 202 12.20 -23.56 -3.26
C GLY A 202 12.98 -22.35 -2.74
N ASP A 203 12.34 -21.18 -2.64
CA ASP A 203 12.90 -19.84 -2.34
C ASP A 203 13.82 -19.23 -3.43
N TRP A 204 14.04 -19.90 -4.57
CA TRP A 204 14.61 -19.21 -5.74
C TRP A 204 13.53 -18.40 -6.46
N ILE A 205 13.81 -17.13 -6.71
CA ILE A 205 13.05 -16.22 -7.56
C ILE A 205 13.75 -16.15 -8.92
N VAL A 206 13.07 -16.49 -10.01
CA VAL A 206 13.55 -16.24 -11.38
C VAL A 206 12.61 -15.26 -12.08
N ARG A 207 13.16 -14.20 -12.68
CA ARG A 207 12.40 -13.14 -13.35
C ARG A 207 13.10 -12.74 -14.65
N SER A 208 12.34 -12.50 -15.71
CA SER A 208 12.77 -11.83 -16.93
C SER A 208 11.72 -10.80 -17.35
N ARG A 209 12.13 -9.52 -17.44
CA ARG A 209 11.25 -8.39 -17.78
C ARG A 209 11.63 -7.80 -19.12
N GLN A 210 10.63 -7.68 -20.00
CA GLN A 210 10.74 -7.05 -21.31
C GLN A 210 9.87 -5.80 -21.36
N PHE A 211 10.27 -4.84 -22.19
CA PHE A 211 9.50 -3.65 -22.50
C PHE A 211 9.43 -3.45 -24.01
N TYR A 212 8.22 -3.53 -24.56
CA TYR A 212 7.91 -3.18 -25.94
C TYR A 212 7.33 -1.77 -25.99
N VAL A 213 7.73 -0.96 -26.97
CA VAL A 213 7.10 0.32 -27.26
C VAL A 213 7.12 0.66 -28.74
N SER A 214 6.00 1.16 -29.25
CA SER A 214 5.83 1.67 -30.60
C SER A 214 5.26 3.09 -30.53
N ASP A 215 6.03 4.06 -31.02
CA ASP A 215 5.62 5.46 -31.15
C ASP A 215 5.55 5.81 -32.65
N ASN A 216 4.33 6.07 -33.13
CA ASN A 216 4.02 6.40 -34.53
C ASN A 216 4.59 5.42 -35.58
N GLY A 217 4.60 4.13 -35.25
CA GLY A 217 5.08 3.04 -36.10
C GLY A 217 6.54 2.64 -35.87
N ASN A 218 7.33 3.47 -35.16
CA ASN A 218 8.68 3.12 -34.76
C ASN A 218 8.64 2.22 -33.52
N ALA A 219 8.68 0.91 -33.74
CA ALA A 219 8.69 -0.11 -32.69
C ALA A 219 10.12 -0.44 -32.22
N ARG A 220 10.31 -0.54 -30.90
CA ARG A 220 11.52 -1.08 -30.25
C ARG A 220 11.13 -2.03 -29.12
N THR A 221 11.95 -3.06 -28.90
CA THR A 221 11.81 -4.00 -27.78
C THR A 221 13.09 -4.01 -26.98
N GLU A 222 13.00 -3.73 -25.69
CA GLU A 222 14.13 -3.67 -24.77
C GLU A 222 13.99 -4.75 -23.70
N HIS A 223 15.09 -5.48 -23.47
CA HIS A 223 15.15 -6.50 -22.43
C HIS A 223 15.79 -5.90 -21.18
N LEU A 224 14.98 -5.59 -20.17
CA LEU A 224 15.42 -4.82 -19.00
C LEU A 224 16.32 -5.67 -18.09
N TYR A 225 15.87 -6.86 -17.69
CA TYR A 225 16.64 -7.79 -16.86
C TYR A 225 16.18 -9.23 -17.03
N ALA A 226 17.07 -10.17 -16.67
CA ALA A 226 16.77 -11.60 -16.51
C ALA A 226 17.71 -12.19 -15.46
N TYR A 227 17.20 -12.51 -14.28
CA TYR A 227 18.00 -12.95 -13.14
C TYR A 227 17.37 -14.10 -12.36
N ALA A 228 18.23 -14.85 -11.66
CA ALA A 228 17.88 -15.71 -10.55
C ALA A 228 18.33 -15.05 -9.24
N GLN A 229 17.47 -15.07 -8.23
CA GLN A 229 17.69 -14.49 -6.90
C GLN A 229 17.38 -15.53 -5.81
N ARG A 230 18.14 -15.48 -4.71
CA ARG A 230 17.81 -16.19 -3.46
C ARG A 230 18.33 -15.42 -2.25
N ASP A 231 17.57 -15.40 -1.17
CA ASP A 231 18.03 -14.86 0.10
C ASP A 231 18.79 -15.92 0.92
N ILE A 232 19.93 -15.52 1.48
CA ILE A 232 20.80 -16.35 2.31
C ILE A 232 20.64 -15.87 3.76
N ALA A 233 19.68 -16.47 4.47
CA ALA A 233 19.30 -16.05 5.83
C ALA A 233 20.48 -15.98 6.82
N ALA A 234 21.44 -16.93 6.71
CA ALA A 234 22.64 -16.96 7.55
C ALA A 234 23.61 -15.78 7.34
N LEU A 235 23.50 -15.07 6.21
CA LEU A 235 24.28 -13.86 5.88
C LEU A 235 23.41 -12.60 5.90
N GLN A 236 22.11 -12.71 6.21
CA GLN A 236 21.10 -11.65 6.07
C GLN A 236 21.18 -10.91 4.73
N SER A 237 21.53 -11.63 3.66
CA SER A 237 21.91 -11.06 2.37
C SER A 237 21.22 -11.77 1.21
N THR A 238 20.77 -10.98 0.23
CA THR A 238 20.24 -11.43 -1.05
C THR A 238 21.40 -11.68 -2.03
N PHE A 239 21.41 -12.86 -2.65
CA PHE A 239 22.24 -13.18 -3.82
C PHE A 239 21.41 -13.03 -5.10
N GLN A 240 22.00 -12.47 -6.16
CA GLN A 240 21.44 -12.46 -7.51
C GLN A 240 22.50 -12.83 -8.56
N ALA A 241 22.08 -13.51 -9.63
CA ALA A 241 22.90 -13.84 -10.79
C ALA A 241 22.12 -13.69 -12.09
N GLY A 242 22.78 -13.22 -13.16
CA GLY A 242 22.20 -13.04 -14.49
C GLY A 242 22.38 -11.60 -15.00
N GLN A 243 21.37 -11.10 -15.70
CA GLN A 243 21.27 -9.69 -16.11
C GLN A 243 20.51 -8.91 -15.04
N ILE A 244 21.22 -8.05 -14.31
CA ILE A 244 20.80 -7.40 -13.05
C ILE A 244 21.08 -5.88 -13.08
N SER A 245 20.31 -5.12 -12.28
CA SER A 245 20.65 -3.73 -11.92
C SER A 245 21.45 -3.72 -10.61
N SER A 246 22.58 -3.03 -10.57
CA SER A 246 23.44 -3.03 -9.37
C SER A 246 22.83 -2.26 -8.21
N ASN A 247 22.62 -2.95 -7.09
CA ASN A 247 22.05 -2.39 -5.87
C ASN A 247 23.17 -1.93 -4.91
N ASN A 248 23.86 -0.84 -5.24
CA ASN A 248 24.94 -0.29 -4.42
C ASN A 248 24.63 1.16 -3.95
N PRO A 249 24.70 1.49 -2.64
CA PRO A 249 24.35 2.83 -2.13
C PRO A 249 25.29 3.97 -2.57
N LEU A 250 26.47 3.63 -3.11
CA LEU A 250 27.49 4.59 -3.57
C LEU A 250 27.61 4.67 -5.10
N PHE A 251 27.33 3.57 -5.82
CA PHE A 251 27.60 3.41 -7.26
C PHE A 251 26.45 2.74 -8.05
N GLY A 252 25.23 2.71 -7.50
CA GLY A 252 24.16 1.85 -8.01
C GLY A 252 23.60 2.20 -9.39
N GLY A 253 22.91 1.25 -10.01
CA GLY A 253 22.11 1.45 -11.23
C GLY A 253 22.80 1.04 -12.53
N ILE A 254 24.06 0.61 -12.44
CA ILE A 254 24.79 0.01 -13.55
C ILE A 254 24.10 -1.30 -13.91
N GLN A 255 23.70 -1.46 -15.17
CA GLN A 255 23.16 -2.71 -15.68
C GLN A 255 24.31 -3.67 -15.96
N LEU A 256 24.29 -4.85 -15.34
CA LEU A 256 25.38 -5.83 -15.36
C LEU A 256 24.89 -7.20 -15.83
N SER A 257 25.72 -7.90 -16.60
CA SER A 257 25.66 -9.35 -16.79
C SER A 257 26.70 -9.99 -15.86
N GLY A 258 26.25 -10.59 -14.74
CA GLY A 258 27.14 -11.13 -13.72
C GLY A 258 26.41 -11.54 -12.44
N VAL A 259 27.01 -11.24 -11.29
CA VAL A 259 26.50 -11.58 -9.95
C VAL A 259 26.55 -10.38 -9.00
N GLN A 260 25.64 -10.35 -8.02
CA GLN A 260 25.74 -9.46 -6.87
C GLN A 260 25.26 -10.10 -5.56
N PHE A 261 25.81 -9.60 -4.46
CA PHE A 261 25.33 -9.80 -3.10
C PHE A 261 24.99 -8.43 -2.50
N SER A 262 23.82 -8.30 -1.85
CA SER A 262 23.44 -7.10 -1.11
C SER A 262 22.64 -7.44 0.15
N PRO A 263 22.68 -6.63 1.24
CA PRO A 263 21.93 -6.90 2.47
C PRO A 263 20.41 -6.88 2.23
N ASP A 264 19.71 -7.88 2.76
CA ASP A 264 18.25 -8.04 2.62
C ASP A 264 17.44 -6.86 3.21
N GLY A 265 18.02 -6.16 4.19
CA GLY A 265 17.37 -5.08 4.96
C GLY A 265 16.74 -3.97 4.12
N GLN A 266 17.23 -3.72 2.90
CA GLN A 266 16.67 -2.69 2.00
C GLN A 266 15.24 -3.00 1.51
N SER A 267 14.76 -4.24 1.59
CA SER A 267 13.36 -4.60 1.28
C SER A 267 12.46 -4.72 2.51
N ARG A 268 13.01 -4.55 3.72
CA ARG A 268 12.23 -4.45 4.98
C ARG A 268 11.69 -3.03 5.18
N VAL A 269 12.23 -2.07 4.44
CA VAL A 269 11.73 -0.71 4.22
C VAL A 269 10.43 -0.82 3.42
N PRO A 270 9.23 -0.50 3.99
CA PRO A 270 7.95 -0.75 3.33
C PRO A 270 7.84 -0.05 1.96
N SER A 271 7.25 -0.74 0.98
CA SER A 271 6.99 -0.21 -0.37
C SER A 271 6.31 1.17 -0.30
N GLY A 272 7.01 2.21 -0.75
CA GLY A 272 6.56 3.62 -0.66
C GLY A 272 7.26 4.49 0.40
N SER A 273 8.08 3.91 1.29
CA SER A 273 8.91 4.68 2.25
C SER A 273 10.28 5.09 1.72
N ASN A 274 10.75 4.45 0.64
CA ASN A 274 11.71 5.01 -0.31
C ASN A 274 11.00 5.21 -1.66
N SER A 275 10.80 6.45 -2.11
CA SER A 275 10.49 6.73 -3.51
C SER A 275 10.74 8.18 -3.87
N ALA A 276 11.44 8.40 -4.99
CA ALA A 276 11.39 9.67 -5.69
C ALA A 276 9.92 10.07 -5.95
N VAL A 277 9.56 11.28 -5.55
CA VAL A 277 8.24 11.85 -5.83
C VAL A 277 8.34 12.64 -7.12
N VAL A 278 7.51 12.30 -8.10
CA VAL A 278 7.41 13.03 -9.38
C VAL A 278 6.06 13.74 -9.42
N GLU A 279 6.09 15.05 -9.20
CA GLU A 279 4.92 15.94 -9.18
C GLU A 279 4.93 16.90 -10.38
N GLY A 280 3.74 17.30 -10.82
CA GLY A 280 3.56 18.25 -11.92
C GLY A 280 2.10 18.44 -12.30
N LEU A 281 1.87 19.15 -13.40
CA LEU A 281 0.54 19.54 -13.88
C LEU A 281 0.34 19.17 -15.35
N ALA A 282 -0.50 18.17 -15.62
CA ALA A 282 -0.88 17.75 -16.97
C ALA A 282 -2.00 18.67 -17.52
N GLN A 283 -1.78 19.24 -18.71
CA GLN A 283 -2.68 20.22 -19.35
C GLN A 283 -3.74 19.59 -20.28
N SER A 284 -3.73 18.27 -20.38
CA SER A 284 -4.56 17.39 -21.22
C SER A 284 -4.27 15.94 -20.78
N GLN A 285 -5.00 14.95 -21.31
CA GLN A 285 -4.58 13.56 -21.16
C GLN A 285 -3.15 13.41 -21.68
N SER A 286 -2.27 12.85 -20.83
CA SER A 286 -0.82 12.87 -21.06
C SER A 286 -0.18 11.54 -20.71
N ARG A 287 0.84 11.14 -21.46
CA ARG A 287 1.77 10.07 -21.11
C ARG A 287 2.90 10.67 -20.30
N ILE A 288 3.11 10.18 -19.08
CA ILE A 288 4.36 10.42 -18.34
C ILE A 288 5.33 9.30 -18.71
N GLU A 289 6.55 9.67 -19.06
CA GLU A 289 7.70 8.77 -19.16
C GLU A 289 8.72 9.17 -18.12
N VAL A 290 9.14 8.23 -17.27
CA VAL A 290 10.21 8.41 -16.29
C VAL A 290 11.39 7.54 -16.72
N ARG A 291 12.52 8.18 -17.03
CA ARG A 291 13.79 7.51 -17.29
C ARG A 291 14.75 7.69 -16.12
N GLN A 292 15.65 6.72 -15.94
CA GLN A 292 16.81 6.83 -15.08
C GLN A 292 18.02 6.26 -15.84
N SER A 293 19.09 7.04 -15.96
CA SER A 293 20.28 6.67 -16.75
C SER A 293 19.93 6.24 -18.19
N GLY A 294 19.00 6.96 -18.84
CA GLY A 294 18.48 6.70 -20.19
C GLY A 294 17.45 5.55 -20.31
N VAL A 295 17.43 4.60 -19.36
CA VAL A 295 16.48 3.47 -19.34
C VAL A 295 15.10 3.96 -18.88
N LEU A 296 14.02 3.56 -19.57
CA LEU A 296 12.66 3.87 -19.15
C LEU A 296 12.25 2.97 -17.98
N VAL A 297 12.16 3.54 -16.77
CA VAL A 297 11.86 2.80 -15.54
C VAL A 297 10.36 2.72 -15.27
N HIS A 298 9.60 3.72 -15.71
CA HIS A 298 8.15 3.76 -15.57
C HIS A 298 7.53 4.60 -16.69
N SER A 299 6.33 4.23 -17.13
CA SER A 299 5.49 5.09 -17.94
C SER A 299 4.03 4.80 -17.61
N THR A 300 3.21 5.85 -17.55
CA THR A 300 1.79 5.76 -17.25
C THR A 300 1.03 6.84 -18.01
N LEU A 301 -0.20 6.55 -18.40
CA LEU A 301 -1.17 7.58 -18.80
C LEU A 301 -1.70 8.27 -17.54
N VAL A 302 -1.87 9.59 -17.59
CA VAL A 302 -2.55 10.38 -16.55
C VAL A 302 -3.69 11.21 -17.14
N PRO A 303 -4.78 11.42 -16.37
CA PRO A 303 -5.79 12.41 -16.74
C PRO A 303 -5.22 13.83 -16.64
N GLU A 304 -5.94 14.76 -17.27
CA GLU A 304 -5.70 16.20 -17.19
C GLU A 304 -5.96 16.72 -15.76
N GLY A 305 -4.95 17.35 -15.16
CA GLY A 305 -4.94 17.75 -13.76
C GLY A 305 -3.54 17.65 -13.12
N PRO A 306 -3.41 17.95 -11.81
CA PRO A 306 -2.16 17.71 -11.09
C PRO A 306 -1.94 16.21 -10.92
N PHE A 307 -0.69 15.77 -11.03
CA PHE A 307 -0.29 14.39 -10.79
C PHE A 307 0.82 14.30 -9.73
N ARG A 308 0.86 13.18 -9.02
CA ARG A 308 1.91 12.80 -8.08
C ARG A 308 2.19 11.32 -8.24
N LEU A 309 3.33 10.97 -8.82
CA LEU A 309 3.81 9.58 -8.86
C LEU A 309 4.67 9.31 -7.62
N THR A 310 4.42 8.17 -6.98
CA THR A 310 5.16 7.65 -5.82
C THR A 310 5.39 6.15 -6.00
N GLY A 311 6.27 5.54 -5.20
CA GLY A 311 6.58 4.11 -5.35
C GLY A 311 7.26 3.75 -6.68
N LEU A 312 7.87 4.74 -7.36
CA LEU A 312 8.55 4.53 -8.65
C LEU A 312 9.69 3.49 -8.50
N PRO A 313 9.80 2.51 -9.42
CA PRO A 313 10.84 1.49 -9.39
C PRO A 313 12.19 2.08 -9.82
N LEU A 314 12.90 2.69 -8.87
CA LEU A 314 14.23 3.23 -9.09
C LEU A 314 15.23 2.10 -9.38
N LEU A 315 16.04 2.27 -10.43
CA LEU A 315 17.22 1.43 -10.66
C LEU A 315 18.30 1.70 -9.60
N ASN A 316 18.34 2.91 -9.04
CA ASN A 316 19.30 3.35 -8.01
C ASN A 316 18.93 4.68 -7.29
N GLY A 317 19.71 5.06 -6.28
CA GLY A 317 19.59 6.32 -5.51
C GLY A 317 20.75 7.31 -5.70
N THR A 318 21.30 7.40 -6.92
CA THR A 318 22.51 8.16 -7.29
C THR A 318 22.43 8.89 -8.64
N SER A 319 21.66 8.38 -9.61
CA SER A 319 21.38 8.95 -10.93
C SER A 319 20.01 9.61 -10.94
N ASP A 320 19.87 10.77 -11.57
CA ASP A 320 18.64 11.56 -11.54
C ASP A 320 17.51 10.93 -12.38
N LEU A 321 16.26 11.33 -12.11
CA LEU A 321 15.12 10.94 -12.94
C LEU A 321 14.87 11.99 -14.01
N GLU A 322 14.89 11.57 -15.26
CA GLU A 322 14.44 12.37 -16.41
C GLU A 322 12.94 12.11 -16.61
N VAL A 323 12.11 13.13 -16.38
CA VAL A 323 10.66 13.05 -16.50
C VAL A 323 10.22 13.78 -17.76
N SER A 324 9.59 13.07 -18.69
CA SER A 324 8.94 13.63 -19.87
C SER A 324 7.43 13.52 -19.73
N VAL A 325 6.74 14.67 -19.69
CA VAL A 325 5.29 14.75 -19.84
C VAL A 325 4.99 15.00 -21.31
N ILE A 326 4.29 14.06 -21.95
CA ILE A 326 4.01 14.03 -23.39
C ILE A 326 2.49 14.03 -23.57
N ASP A 327 1.92 15.06 -24.19
CA ASP A 327 0.47 15.10 -24.41
C ASP A 327 0.01 14.28 -25.63
N VAL A 328 -1.31 14.01 -25.73
CA VAL A 328 -1.93 13.30 -26.87
C VAL A 328 -1.86 14.07 -28.21
N ARG A 329 -1.28 15.28 -28.23
CA ARG A 329 -1.00 16.08 -29.44
C ARG A 329 0.51 16.09 -29.80
N GLY A 330 1.36 15.47 -28.98
CA GLY A 330 2.80 15.33 -29.19
C GLY A 330 3.66 16.42 -28.53
N ALA A 331 3.08 17.38 -27.81
CA ALA A 331 3.85 18.39 -27.07
C ALA A 331 4.55 17.74 -25.87
N LYS A 332 5.85 18.04 -25.69
CA LYS A 332 6.71 17.43 -24.66
C LYS A 332 7.26 18.49 -23.71
N ARG A 333 7.14 18.27 -22.41
CA ARG A 333 7.83 19.02 -21.35
C ARG A 333 8.71 18.08 -20.55
N ASN A 334 10.00 18.38 -20.48
CA ASN A 334 11.00 17.55 -19.81
C ASN A 334 11.55 18.27 -18.58
N PHE A 335 11.55 17.63 -17.42
CA PHE A 335 12.20 18.11 -16.21
C PHE A 335 13.00 16.99 -15.53
N VAL A 336 13.88 17.37 -14.59
CA VAL A 336 14.76 16.42 -13.88
C VAL A 336 14.46 16.48 -12.40
N VAL A 337 14.26 15.33 -11.77
CA VAL A 337 14.21 15.21 -10.30
C VAL A 337 15.58 14.68 -9.83
N PRO A 338 16.40 15.49 -9.12
CA PRO A 338 17.76 15.08 -8.74
C PRO A 338 17.79 13.95 -7.70
N ALA A 339 18.75 13.03 -7.84
CA ALA A 339 18.85 11.83 -6.99
C ALA A 339 18.95 12.10 -5.49
N ALA A 340 19.51 13.26 -5.13
CA ALA A 340 19.67 13.70 -3.74
C ALA A 340 18.36 14.05 -3.01
N SER A 341 17.20 13.98 -3.68
CA SER A 341 15.87 14.13 -3.06
C SER A 341 15.04 12.83 -2.96
N PHE A 342 15.53 11.70 -3.49
CA PHE A 342 14.73 10.45 -3.60
C PHE A 342 14.51 9.73 -2.28
N ALA A 343 15.55 9.73 -1.45
CA ALA A 343 15.49 9.35 -0.06
C ALA A 343 15.76 10.62 0.75
N GLY A 344 15.08 10.76 1.89
CA GLY A 344 15.58 11.64 2.94
C GLY A 344 16.95 11.16 3.42
N ALA A 345 17.60 11.95 4.26
CA ALA A 345 18.92 11.66 4.82
C ALA A 345 18.96 10.51 5.87
N ALA A 346 18.10 9.50 5.69
CA ALA A 346 18.00 8.33 6.55
C ALA A 346 19.28 7.46 6.47
N PRO A 347 19.78 6.93 7.60
CA PRO A 347 20.91 6.00 7.62
C PRO A 347 20.67 4.78 6.72
N ALA A 348 21.58 4.53 5.79
CA ALA A 348 21.59 3.29 5.01
C ALA A 348 21.82 2.09 5.94
N ALA A 349 21.10 0.99 5.67
CA ALA A 349 21.20 -0.24 6.46
C ALA A 349 22.64 -0.79 6.47
N PRO A 350 23.19 -1.18 7.64
CA PRO A 350 24.51 -1.80 7.72
C PRO A 350 24.61 -3.12 6.95
N GLY A 351 25.79 -3.42 6.45
CA GLY A 351 26.10 -4.64 5.70
C GLY A 351 27.06 -4.40 4.54
N TYR A 352 27.33 -5.46 3.78
CA TYR A 352 28.28 -5.45 2.68
C TYR A 352 27.59 -5.72 1.34
N TYR A 353 27.99 -4.95 0.33
CA TYR A 353 27.55 -5.03 -1.05
C TYR A 353 28.72 -5.47 -1.91
N PHE A 354 28.51 -6.44 -2.80
CA PHE A 354 29.51 -6.86 -3.79
C PHE A 354 28.83 -7.06 -5.14
N SER A 355 29.49 -6.68 -6.23
CA SER A 355 29.01 -6.95 -7.59
C SER A 355 30.17 -7.18 -8.55
N LEU A 356 30.03 -8.17 -9.43
CA LEU A 356 31.01 -8.50 -10.45
C LEU A 356 30.27 -8.89 -11.74
N GLY A 357 30.52 -8.18 -12.85
CA GLY A 357 29.87 -8.47 -14.12
C GLY A 357 30.29 -7.55 -15.26
N LYS A 358 29.91 -7.90 -16.49
CA LYS A 358 30.11 -7.06 -17.68
C LYS A 358 29.01 -6.01 -17.78
N VAL A 359 29.33 -4.76 -18.10
CA VAL A 359 28.32 -3.70 -18.34
C VAL A 359 27.45 -4.05 -19.54
N ARG A 360 26.15 -3.80 -19.40
CA ARG A 360 25.15 -3.84 -20.48
C ARG A 360 24.83 -2.41 -20.89
N GLU A 361 25.29 -2.00 -22.07
CA GLU A 361 24.85 -0.75 -22.71
C GLU A 361 23.63 -1.02 -23.60
N ASN A 362 22.85 0.04 -23.88
CA ASN A 362 21.59 -0.01 -24.63
C ASN A 362 21.61 0.97 -25.82
N THR A 363 22.80 1.22 -26.37
CA THR A 363 23.11 2.23 -27.40
C THR A 363 23.82 1.60 -28.61
N LEU A 364 23.75 2.28 -29.75
CA LEU A 364 24.25 1.80 -31.05
C LEU A 364 25.76 1.97 -31.27
N ASP A 365 26.53 2.32 -30.23
CA ASP A 365 27.97 2.53 -30.32
C ASP A 365 28.73 1.20 -30.16
N GLU A 366 29.69 0.91 -31.05
CA GLU A 366 30.50 -0.33 -31.03
C GLU A 366 31.57 -0.38 -29.91
N ALA A 367 31.33 0.30 -28.79
CA ALA A 367 32.27 0.36 -27.67
C ALA A 367 32.35 -1.00 -26.93
N PRO A 368 33.56 -1.50 -26.61
CA PRO A 368 33.70 -2.73 -25.83
C PRO A 368 33.27 -2.48 -24.39
N THR A 369 32.10 -2.97 -23.99
CA THR A 369 31.58 -2.74 -22.63
C THR A 369 32.51 -3.35 -21.56
N PRO A 370 32.88 -2.62 -20.51
CA PRO A 370 33.90 -3.08 -19.55
C PRO A 370 33.38 -4.15 -18.59
N VAL A 371 34.30 -4.89 -17.95
CA VAL A 371 33.99 -5.67 -16.75
C VAL A 371 34.10 -4.75 -15.54
N VAL A 372 33.09 -4.78 -14.66
CA VAL A 372 33.03 -4.01 -13.41
C VAL A 372 33.15 -4.97 -12.24
N ALA A 373 34.08 -4.67 -11.34
CA ALA A 373 34.10 -5.19 -9.98
C ALA A 373 33.84 -4.02 -9.01
N MET A 374 32.92 -4.19 -8.06
CA MET A 374 32.71 -3.21 -6.99
C MET A 374 32.37 -3.87 -5.66
N GLY A 375 32.77 -3.18 -4.59
CA GLY A 375 32.41 -3.53 -3.23
C GLY A 375 32.17 -2.28 -2.39
N SER A 376 31.19 -2.33 -1.50
CA SER A 376 31.01 -1.31 -0.46
C SER A 376 30.56 -1.93 0.87
N GLY A 377 30.99 -1.33 1.97
CA GLY A 377 30.50 -1.64 3.30
C GLY A 377 29.76 -0.44 3.88
N THR A 378 28.72 -0.71 4.67
CA THR A 378 28.01 0.26 5.48
C THR A 378 28.03 -0.21 6.93
N TRP A 379 28.43 0.68 7.85
CA TRP A 379 28.55 0.42 9.28
C TRP A 379 27.67 1.38 10.07
N GLY A 380 26.93 0.87 11.06
CA GLY A 380 26.20 1.70 12.02
C GLY A 380 27.15 2.34 13.02
N LEU A 381 27.10 3.66 13.15
CA LEU A 381 27.90 4.45 14.10
C LEU A 381 27.03 4.87 15.29
N GLY A 382 26.59 3.87 16.07
CA GLY A 382 25.57 4.04 17.11
C GLY A 382 24.17 3.67 16.61
N ARG A 383 23.13 4.27 17.19
CA ARG A 383 21.72 3.98 16.86
C ARG A 383 21.21 4.74 15.64
N ASP A 384 21.62 5.99 15.50
CA ASP A 384 20.99 6.97 14.60
C ASP A 384 21.89 7.41 13.45
N SER A 385 23.13 6.87 13.36
CA SER A 385 24.12 7.25 12.36
C SER A 385 24.69 6.03 11.63
N SER A 386 25.11 6.20 10.37
CA SER A 386 25.90 5.22 9.64
C SER A 386 26.94 5.87 8.72
N ALA A 387 28.00 5.13 8.45
CA ALA A 387 29.04 5.48 7.49
C ALA A 387 29.16 4.37 6.43
N GLY A 388 29.34 4.74 5.17
CA GLY A 388 29.54 3.82 4.06
C GLY A 388 30.80 4.16 3.28
N PHE A 389 31.57 3.16 2.87
CA PHE A 389 32.73 3.31 2.01
C PHE A 389 32.74 2.23 0.93
N GLY A 390 33.25 2.55 -0.25
CA GLY A 390 33.30 1.60 -1.36
C GLY A 390 34.29 1.95 -2.45
N LEU A 391 34.57 0.95 -3.27
CA LEU A 391 35.41 1.02 -4.47
C LEU A 391 34.69 0.36 -5.64
N LEU A 392 34.90 0.90 -6.83
CA LEU A 392 34.50 0.33 -8.11
C LEU A 392 35.71 0.41 -9.06
N SER A 393 36.01 -0.67 -9.77
CA SER A 393 37.07 -0.72 -10.78
C SER A 393 36.62 -1.43 -12.04
N THR A 394 37.19 -0.99 -13.16
CA THR A 394 37.24 -1.70 -14.45
C THR A 394 38.68 -1.75 -14.93
N ASP A 395 38.91 -2.22 -16.17
CA ASP A 395 40.21 -2.25 -16.82
C ASP A 395 40.81 -0.85 -17.05
N GLU A 396 39.97 0.17 -17.26
CA GLU A 396 40.40 1.54 -17.64
C GLU A 396 39.89 2.65 -16.70
N TYR A 397 39.01 2.34 -15.75
CA TYR A 397 38.37 3.32 -14.85
C TYR A 397 38.32 2.83 -13.41
N TRP A 398 38.45 3.75 -12.45
CA TRP A 398 38.13 3.48 -11.05
C TRP A 398 37.36 4.64 -10.39
N SER A 399 36.60 4.28 -9.35
CA SER A 399 35.89 5.21 -8.48
C SER A 399 36.00 4.77 -7.02
N ALA A 400 36.10 5.76 -6.13
CA ALA A 400 36.04 5.56 -4.68
C ALA A 400 34.93 6.44 -4.10
N GLY A 401 34.10 5.87 -3.23
CA GLY A 401 32.92 6.52 -2.68
C GLY A 401 32.92 6.49 -1.16
N GLY A 402 32.50 7.58 -0.54
CA GLY A 402 32.21 7.67 0.89
C GLY A 402 30.84 8.29 1.12
N ALA A 403 30.11 7.79 2.12
CA ALA A 403 28.85 8.36 2.60
C ALA A 403 28.83 8.42 4.13
N LEU A 404 28.17 9.43 4.66
CA LEU A 404 27.86 9.61 6.07
C LEU A 404 26.40 10.02 6.17
N SER A 405 25.64 9.39 7.05
CA SER A 405 24.22 9.70 7.29
C SER A 405 23.93 9.65 8.78
N SER A 406 23.19 10.63 9.31
CA SER A 406 22.90 10.73 10.74
C SER A 406 21.56 11.41 10.99
N VAL A 407 20.76 10.81 11.87
CA VAL A 407 19.61 11.45 12.51
C VAL A 407 20.08 12.05 13.83
N PHE A 408 19.64 13.27 14.11
CA PHE A 408 19.94 14.02 15.32
C PHE A 408 18.64 14.26 16.12
N PHE A 409 18.76 14.98 17.24
CA PHE A 409 17.62 15.46 18.02
C PHE A 409 16.58 16.16 17.12
N GLN A 410 15.30 16.12 17.52
CA GLN A 410 14.15 16.53 16.69
C GLN A 410 13.98 15.78 15.35
N ARG A 411 14.63 14.62 15.15
CA ARG A 411 14.58 13.83 13.90
C ARG A 411 15.20 14.56 12.69
N VAL A 412 16.06 15.54 12.94
CA VAL A 412 16.84 16.22 11.90
C VAL A 412 17.80 15.21 11.29
N SER A 413 17.61 14.86 10.02
CA SER A 413 18.47 13.92 9.30
C SER A 413 19.40 14.66 8.35
N VAL A 414 20.69 14.31 8.35
CA VAL A 414 21.73 14.88 7.48
C VAL A 414 22.53 13.77 6.83
N GLY A 415 22.67 13.85 5.51
CA GLY A 415 23.39 12.89 4.69
C GLY A 415 24.40 13.62 3.81
N ALA A 416 25.61 13.08 3.71
CA ALA A 416 26.66 13.55 2.82
C ALA A 416 27.25 12.37 2.06
N ARG A 417 27.48 12.52 0.76
CA ARG A 417 28.16 11.54 -0.10
C ARG A 417 29.24 12.26 -0.91
N HIS A 418 30.39 11.63 -1.08
CA HIS A 418 31.49 12.10 -1.92
C HIS A 418 32.05 10.95 -2.73
N ASN A 419 31.99 11.07 -4.06
CA ASN A 419 32.54 10.11 -5.01
C ASN A 419 33.70 10.75 -5.78
N LEU A 420 34.82 10.04 -5.86
CA LEU A 420 35.98 10.33 -6.70
C LEU A 420 35.94 9.41 -7.94
N SER A 421 36.46 9.88 -9.06
CA SER A 421 36.49 9.13 -10.32
C SER A 421 37.77 9.42 -11.11
N ARG A 422 38.29 8.39 -11.79
CA ARG A 422 39.44 8.47 -12.71
C ARG A 422 39.18 7.58 -13.91
N ASP A 423 39.20 8.19 -15.10
CA ASP A 423 39.25 7.52 -16.39
C ASP A 423 40.70 7.59 -16.91
N ASN A 424 41.35 6.44 -17.07
CA ASN A 424 42.73 6.36 -17.55
C ASN A 424 42.83 6.50 -19.07
N ARG A 425 41.81 6.06 -19.83
CA ARG A 425 41.76 6.14 -21.30
C ARG A 425 41.58 7.58 -21.77
N GLY A 426 40.72 8.34 -21.09
CA GLY A 426 40.55 9.78 -21.27
C GLY A 426 41.55 10.64 -20.49
N ALA A 427 42.40 10.04 -19.64
CA ALA A 427 43.31 10.70 -18.69
C ALA A 427 42.64 11.73 -17.73
N VAL A 428 41.32 11.63 -17.54
CA VAL A 428 40.45 12.59 -16.84
C VAL A 428 40.13 12.11 -15.43
N SER A 429 40.02 13.03 -14.49
CA SER A 429 39.55 12.77 -13.13
C SER A 429 38.67 13.89 -12.60
N GLY A 430 37.81 13.54 -11.66
CA GLY A 430 37.00 14.50 -10.94
C GLY A 430 36.17 13.89 -9.83
N SER A 431 35.48 14.76 -9.10
CA SER A 431 34.63 14.42 -7.95
C SER A 431 33.19 14.90 -8.12
N ARG A 432 32.27 14.20 -7.43
CA ARG A 432 30.87 14.55 -7.21
C ARG A 432 30.57 14.50 -5.71
N SER A 433 30.04 15.59 -5.15
CA SER A 433 29.63 15.72 -3.76
C SER A 433 28.12 15.96 -3.71
N SER A 434 27.40 15.29 -2.81
CA SER A 434 25.98 15.58 -2.53
C SER A 434 25.74 15.68 -1.03
N VAL A 435 25.02 16.70 -0.58
CA VAL A 435 24.54 16.86 0.80
C VAL A 435 23.02 16.98 0.77
N THR A 436 22.34 16.24 1.64
CA THR A 436 20.88 16.24 1.83
C THR A 436 20.57 16.46 3.32
N VAL A 437 19.56 17.28 3.62
CA VAL A 437 19.09 17.60 4.97
C VAL A 437 17.58 17.52 4.99
N SER A 438 17.00 16.61 5.77
CA SER A 438 15.55 16.46 5.93
C SER A 438 15.15 16.56 7.40
N SER A 439 14.21 17.47 7.72
CA SER A 439 13.96 17.94 9.08
C SER A 439 12.50 18.35 9.30
N PRO A 440 11.80 17.83 10.33
CA PRO A 440 10.57 18.43 10.82
C PRO A 440 10.91 19.67 11.67
N VAL A 441 11.00 20.83 11.02
CA VAL A 441 11.35 22.13 11.64
C VAL A 441 10.31 22.55 12.69
N ALA A 442 9.06 22.10 12.51
CA ALA A 442 8.02 22.14 13.53
C ALA A 442 7.21 20.83 13.47
N ALA A 443 6.36 20.59 14.47
CA ALA A 443 5.49 19.40 14.51
C ALA A 443 4.52 19.26 13.32
N ASN A 444 4.37 20.32 12.52
CA ASN A 444 3.57 20.41 11.31
C ASN A 444 4.33 20.94 10.08
N ILE A 445 5.66 21.15 10.14
CA ILE A 445 6.47 21.69 9.04
C ILE A 445 7.66 20.78 8.76
N ASP A 446 7.63 20.08 7.64
CA ASP A 446 8.73 19.30 7.11
C ASP A 446 9.51 20.09 6.05
N LEU A 447 10.84 20.02 6.12
CA LEU A 447 11.77 20.65 5.19
C LEU A 447 12.71 19.57 4.62
N ASN A 448 12.96 19.59 3.31
CA ASN A 448 13.96 18.76 2.63
C ASN A 448 14.84 19.63 1.72
N LEU A 449 16.13 19.72 2.01
CA LEU A 449 17.11 20.46 1.20
C LEU A 449 18.12 19.48 0.63
N SER A 450 18.54 19.67 -0.63
CA SER A 450 19.74 19.01 -1.15
C SER A 450 20.59 19.94 -2.02
N SER A 451 21.89 19.66 -2.04
CA SER A 451 22.86 20.31 -2.92
C SER A 451 23.80 19.23 -3.46
N THR A 452 23.85 19.09 -4.79
CA THR A 452 24.80 18.22 -5.49
C THR A 452 25.70 19.07 -6.38
N GLN A 453 27.01 18.83 -6.32
CA GLN A 453 28.01 19.54 -7.10
C GLN A 453 28.97 18.52 -7.72
N GLN A 454 29.35 18.72 -8.96
CA GLN A 454 30.40 17.91 -9.59
C GLN A 454 31.39 18.78 -10.37
N THR A 455 32.56 18.21 -10.60
CA THR A 455 33.62 18.80 -11.42
C THR A 455 33.47 18.35 -12.88
N ARG A 456 33.96 19.14 -13.86
CA ARG A 456 33.77 18.84 -15.29
C ARG A 456 34.38 17.49 -15.71
N GLY A 457 35.43 17.06 -15.00
CA GLY A 457 36.10 15.77 -15.18
C GLY A 457 35.56 14.62 -14.33
N TYR A 458 34.50 14.81 -13.51
CA TYR A 458 33.86 13.66 -12.86
C TYR A 458 33.21 12.77 -13.91
N ARG A 459 33.34 11.46 -13.77
CA ARG A 459 32.76 10.44 -14.65
C ARG A 459 32.06 9.36 -13.82
N GLU A 460 30.98 8.82 -14.35
CA GLU A 460 30.38 7.56 -13.87
C GLU A 460 30.80 6.43 -14.81
N VAL A 461 30.74 5.17 -14.38
CA VAL A 461 31.32 4.05 -15.17
C VAL A 461 30.64 3.83 -16.53
N LEU A 462 29.40 4.28 -16.70
CA LEU A 462 28.69 4.29 -17.99
C LEU A 462 29.19 5.38 -18.96
N GLU A 463 29.99 6.34 -18.49
CA GLU A 463 30.68 7.32 -19.33
C GLU A 463 32.16 6.95 -19.59
N ALA A 464 32.68 5.92 -18.90
CA ALA A 464 34.10 5.58 -18.91
C ALA A 464 34.56 5.01 -20.26
N GLY A 465 35.75 5.43 -20.73
CA GLY A 465 36.34 4.98 -21.98
C GLY A 465 35.67 5.53 -23.25
N ARG A 466 34.52 6.21 -23.14
CA ARG A 466 33.84 6.91 -24.24
C ARG A 466 34.54 8.26 -24.51
N PRO A 467 35.05 8.53 -25.74
CA PRO A 467 35.72 9.79 -26.07
C PRO A 467 34.69 10.93 -26.25
N ALA A 468 34.22 11.47 -25.12
CA ALA A 468 33.16 12.48 -25.12
C ALA A 468 33.57 13.78 -25.83
N ARG A 469 32.63 14.36 -26.58
CA ARG A 469 32.79 15.63 -27.29
C ARG A 469 32.79 16.81 -26.30
N ALA A 470 33.37 17.94 -26.72
CA ALA A 470 33.45 19.14 -25.89
C ALA A 470 32.06 19.65 -25.44
N ASP A 471 31.05 19.46 -26.30
CA ASP A 471 29.66 19.87 -26.08
C ASP A 471 28.94 18.96 -25.06
N GLU A 472 29.19 17.64 -25.11
CA GLU A 472 28.70 16.67 -24.13
C GLU A 472 29.31 16.93 -22.74
N LEU A 473 30.56 17.39 -22.70
CA LEU A 473 31.20 17.91 -21.49
C LEU A 473 30.72 19.31 -21.09
N GLY A 474 29.87 19.96 -21.89
CA GLY A 474 29.21 21.23 -21.58
C GLY A 474 27.81 21.02 -21.00
N SER A 475 26.99 20.14 -21.59
CA SER A 475 25.59 19.92 -21.19
C SER A 475 25.40 19.17 -19.87
N ARG A 476 26.46 18.59 -19.29
CA ARG A 476 26.41 17.94 -17.97
C ARG A 476 26.19 18.99 -16.88
N PHE A 477 25.42 18.64 -15.85
CA PHE A 477 25.21 19.54 -14.72
C PHE A 477 26.53 19.77 -13.96
N LYS A 478 26.72 21.00 -13.45
CA LYS A 478 27.80 21.44 -12.58
C LYS A 478 27.33 21.51 -11.12
N HIS A 479 26.16 22.12 -10.92
CA HIS A 479 25.51 22.24 -9.62
C HIS A 479 24.00 21.98 -9.74
N GLN A 480 23.45 21.27 -8.77
CA GLN A 480 22.02 21.05 -8.58
C GLN A 480 21.64 21.42 -7.15
N TYR A 481 20.49 22.06 -6.98
CA TYR A 481 19.91 22.40 -5.69
C TYR A 481 18.44 21.98 -5.67
N THR A 482 17.98 21.41 -4.56
CA THR A 482 16.56 21.16 -4.31
C THR A 482 16.16 21.74 -2.96
N ALA A 483 14.98 22.33 -2.88
CA ALA A 483 14.34 22.70 -1.63
C ALA A 483 12.86 22.29 -1.69
N GLY A 484 12.42 21.51 -0.70
CA GLY A 484 11.04 21.10 -0.49
C GLY A 484 10.58 21.52 0.89
N MET A 485 9.33 21.95 1.00
CA MET A 485 8.66 22.24 2.26
C MET A 485 7.24 21.69 2.22
N SER A 486 6.80 21.04 3.29
CA SER A 486 5.40 20.67 3.53
C SER A 486 4.95 21.27 4.86
N TRP A 487 3.80 21.94 4.88
CA TRP A 487 3.21 22.52 6.08
C TRP A 487 1.74 22.07 6.21
N VAL A 488 1.42 21.36 7.28
CA VAL A 488 0.10 20.76 7.55
C VAL A 488 -0.60 21.53 8.66
N GLU A 489 -1.34 22.58 8.33
CA GLU A 489 -2.03 23.41 9.31
C GLU A 489 -3.52 23.04 9.39
N PRO A 490 -4.02 22.42 10.49
CA PRO A 490 -5.41 21.95 10.56
C PRO A 490 -6.47 23.02 10.26
N THR A 491 -6.16 24.29 10.52
CA THR A 491 -7.08 25.41 10.24
C THR A 491 -6.98 25.98 8.82
N LEU A 492 -5.83 25.87 8.16
CA LEU A 492 -5.54 26.50 6.86
C LEU A 492 -5.39 25.50 5.70
N GLY A 493 -5.19 24.21 5.97
CA GLY A 493 -4.93 23.16 4.98
C GLY A 493 -3.45 22.76 4.90
N VAL A 494 -3.14 21.94 3.90
CA VAL A 494 -1.79 21.50 3.56
C VAL A 494 -1.21 22.42 2.50
N PHE A 495 -0.03 22.98 2.75
CA PHE A 495 0.78 23.70 1.78
C PHE A 495 2.00 22.84 1.44
N SER A 496 2.35 22.77 0.15
CA SER A 496 3.59 22.15 -0.32
C SER A 496 4.30 23.08 -1.29
N LEU A 497 5.60 23.27 -1.12
CA LEU A 497 6.45 24.06 -1.99
C LEU A 497 7.67 23.22 -2.39
N GLY A 498 7.95 23.15 -3.68
CA GLY A 498 9.12 22.52 -4.27
C GLY A 498 9.85 23.50 -5.18
N TYR A 499 11.17 23.53 -5.08
CA TYR A 499 12.07 24.28 -5.93
C TYR A 499 13.24 23.39 -6.32
N THR A 500 13.54 23.32 -7.60
CA THR A 500 14.78 22.71 -8.09
C THR A 500 15.49 23.64 -9.08
N ARG A 501 16.81 23.65 -9.03
CA ARG A 501 17.67 24.39 -9.97
C ARG A 501 18.84 23.51 -10.37
N SER A 502 19.00 23.29 -11.67
CA SER A 502 20.15 22.62 -12.29
C SER A 502 20.89 23.62 -13.17
N ALA A 503 22.22 23.72 -13.02
CA ALA A 503 23.10 24.57 -13.81
C ALA A 503 24.17 23.70 -14.48
N GLN A 504 24.36 23.85 -15.79
CA GLN A 504 25.27 23.06 -16.64
C GLN A 504 26.66 23.73 -16.79
N PHE A 505 27.63 23.00 -17.35
CA PHE A 505 28.99 23.53 -17.59
C PHE A 505 29.08 24.52 -18.76
N ASP A 506 28.16 24.46 -19.72
CA ASP A 506 28.00 25.43 -20.81
C ASP A 506 27.32 26.75 -20.39
N GLY A 507 26.81 26.80 -19.15
CA GLY A 507 26.10 27.95 -18.59
C GLY A 507 24.57 27.88 -18.70
N GLN A 508 23.99 26.84 -19.32
CA GLN A 508 22.54 26.66 -19.30
C GLN A 508 22.04 26.38 -17.88
N THR A 509 20.89 26.96 -17.53
CA THR A 509 20.21 26.72 -16.26
C THR A 509 18.76 26.35 -16.50
N THR A 510 18.27 25.36 -15.77
CA THR A 510 16.85 24.98 -15.73
C THR A 510 16.38 25.05 -14.28
N GLU A 511 15.26 25.71 -14.06
CA GLU A 511 14.58 25.87 -12.78
C GLU A 511 13.16 25.33 -12.88
N HIS A 512 12.70 24.64 -11.85
CA HIS A 512 11.32 24.15 -11.72
C HIS A 512 10.80 24.52 -10.33
N VAL A 513 9.71 25.27 -10.30
CA VAL A 513 8.99 25.69 -9.09
C VAL A 513 7.62 25.03 -9.10
N PHE A 514 7.29 24.32 -8.03
CA PHE A 514 5.98 23.71 -7.81
C PHE A 514 5.44 24.19 -6.47
N ALA A 515 4.18 24.62 -6.43
CA ALA A 515 3.50 25.01 -5.21
C ALA A 515 2.07 24.47 -5.24
N ALA A 516 1.61 23.90 -4.14
CA ALA A 516 0.22 23.50 -3.98
C ALA A 516 -0.32 23.87 -2.59
N TRP A 517 -1.61 24.14 -2.55
CA TRP A 517 -2.40 24.33 -1.34
C TRP A 517 -3.67 23.48 -1.44
N ASN A 518 -3.96 22.72 -0.39
CA ASN A 518 -5.08 21.77 -0.34
C ASN A 518 -5.84 21.93 0.98
N LYS A 519 -7.15 22.17 0.94
CA LYS A 519 -8.00 22.28 2.13
C LYS A 519 -9.33 21.57 1.94
N SER A 520 -9.57 20.57 2.79
CA SER A 520 -10.89 19.96 2.97
C SER A 520 -11.78 20.85 3.85
N PHE A 521 -12.91 21.28 3.29
CA PHE A 521 -14.03 21.87 4.02
C PHE A 521 -15.13 20.80 4.17
N ARG A 522 -16.07 21.02 5.10
CA ARG A 522 -17.16 20.08 5.45
C ARG A 522 -17.94 19.49 4.25
N TYR A 523 -18.00 20.19 3.13
CA TYR A 523 -18.74 19.79 1.93
C TYR A 523 -17.94 19.93 0.61
N ALA A 524 -16.64 20.26 0.67
CA ALA A 524 -15.82 20.42 -0.53
C ALA A 524 -14.31 20.36 -0.22
N ASP A 525 -13.53 19.66 -1.03
CA ASP A 525 -12.07 19.81 -1.06
C ASP A 525 -11.69 20.93 -2.04
N VAL A 526 -10.79 21.82 -1.66
CA VAL A 526 -10.26 22.88 -2.53
C VAL A 526 -8.75 22.71 -2.69
N THR A 527 -8.30 22.68 -3.95
CA THR A 527 -6.90 22.50 -4.34
C THR A 527 -6.49 23.64 -5.27
N LEU A 528 -5.44 24.37 -4.91
CA LEU A 528 -4.75 25.31 -5.80
C LEU A 528 -3.36 24.74 -6.10
N VAL A 529 -2.98 24.66 -7.37
CA VAL A 529 -1.64 24.27 -7.82
C VAL A 529 -1.08 25.37 -8.72
N ALA A 530 0.20 25.70 -8.53
CA ALA A 530 1.00 26.53 -9.41
C ALA A 530 2.30 25.80 -9.73
N ASP A 531 2.62 25.68 -11.01
CA ASP A 531 3.74 24.91 -11.53
C ASP A 531 4.41 25.75 -12.63
N SER A 532 5.73 25.91 -12.58
CA SER A 532 6.47 26.77 -13.51
C SER A 532 7.85 26.18 -13.79
N GLN A 533 8.22 26.11 -15.05
CA GLN A 533 9.54 25.70 -15.49
C GLN A 533 10.18 26.80 -16.34
N VAL A 534 11.43 27.17 -16.01
CA VAL A 534 12.15 28.27 -16.65
C VAL A 534 13.56 27.82 -17.01
N GLY A 535 13.97 28.08 -18.25
CA GLY A 535 15.36 27.96 -18.68
C GLY A 535 15.73 26.65 -19.41
N GLY A 536 16.56 26.81 -20.43
CA GLY A 536 16.87 25.83 -21.48
C GLY A 536 17.16 26.55 -22.80
N SER A 537 18.07 27.53 -22.75
CA SER A 537 18.27 28.49 -23.85
C SER A 537 19.38 28.06 -24.82
N GLN A 538 18.98 27.51 -25.96
CA GLN A 538 19.80 27.56 -27.16
C GLN A 538 19.01 28.12 -28.36
N ALA A 539 19.44 29.29 -28.82
CA ALA A 539 19.28 29.65 -30.22
C ALA A 539 20.20 28.73 -31.04
N ARG A 540 19.63 27.68 -31.65
CA ARG A 540 20.39 26.76 -32.52
C ARG A 540 20.95 27.53 -33.73
N PHE A 541 22.25 27.81 -33.71
CA PHE A 541 22.99 28.36 -34.86
C PHE A 541 23.25 27.28 -35.94
N ASN A 542 22.20 26.64 -36.45
CA ASN A 542 22.26 25.91 -37.72
C ASN A 542 21.76 26.82 -38.83
N ALA A 543 22.69 27.38 -39.61
CA ALA A 543 22.41 28.33 -40.69
C ALA A 543 21.94 27.64 -42.00
N THR A 544 20.93 26.78 -41.92
CA THR A 544 20.17 26.34 -43.10
C THR A 544 19.08 27.38 -43.38
N ARG A 545 19.21 28.14 -44.47
CA ARG A 545 18.24 29.15 -44.91
C ARG A 545 16.98 28.50 -45.49
N ASP A 546 16.02 28.18 -44.64
CA ASP A 546 14.57 28.35 -44.89
C ASP A 546 13.76 27.96 -43.65
N ASP A 547 13.24 28.94 -42.92
CA ASP A 547 11.81 29.30 -42.90
C ASP A 547 11.65 30.58 -42.05
N SER A 548 10.43 30.97 -41.72
CA SER A 548 10.01 32.34 -41.45
C SER A 548 9.45 32.55 -40.05
N ARG A 549 9.73 33.73 -39.47
CA ARG A 549 9.05 34.33 -38.30
C ARG A 549 8.92 33.45 -37.04
N GLY A 550 10.04 32.93 -36.53
CA GLY A 550 10.14 32.54 -35.13
C GLY A 550 10.28 33.77 -34.22
N GLU A 551 9.21 34.19 -33.54
CA GLU A 551 9.28 35.25 -32.51
C GLU A 551 10.09 34.78 -31.29
N ARG A 552 10.98 35.63 -30.78
CA ARG A 552 11.79 35.35 -29.58
C ARG A 552 11.00 35.61 -28.30
N GLY A 553 9.99 34.79 -28.05
CA GLY A 553 9.29 34.77 -26.77
C GLY A 553 10.19 34.21 -25.66
N LEU A 554 10.38 34.98 -24.58
CA LEU A 554 10.78 34.44 -23.28
C LEU A 554 9.53 33.79 -22.66
N ASP A 555 9.21 32.58 -23.11
CA ASP A 555 7.91 31.97 -22.81
C ASP A 555 7.85 31.55 -21.33
N ASN A 556 6.85 32.09 -20.63
CA ASN A 556 6.71 31.95 -19.18
C ASN A 556 5.73 30.80 -18.88
N ASP A 557 6.26 29.59 -18.71
CA ASP A 557 5.47 28.35 -18.56
C ASP A 557 4.68 28.24 -17.24
N LEU A 558 4.52 29.35 -16.50
CA LEU A 558 3.70 29.42 -15.30
C LEU A 558 2.27 28.94 -15.60
N SER A 559 1.97 27.80 -15.01
CA SER A 559 0.74 27.04 -15.13
C SER A 559 0.06 27.00 -13.76
N MET A 560 -1.16 27.54 -13.67
CA MET A 560 -1.93 27.59 -12.44
C MET A 560 -3.27 26.88 -12.62
N ARG A 561 -3.74 26.16 -11.59
CA ARG A 561 -5.04 25.46 -11.58
C ARG A 561 -5.68 25.55 -10.19
N LEU A 562 -6.86 26.13 -10.12
CA LEU A 562 -7.76 26.05 -8.97
C LEU A 562 -8.80 24.97 -9.25
N GLN A 563 -9.00 24.04 -8.32
CA GLN A 563 -9.95 22.94 -8.40
C GLN A 563 -10.76 22.87 -7.11
N VAL A 564 -12.07 22.61 -7.25
CA VAL A 564 -13.03 22.40 -6.17
C VAL A 564 -13.70 21.05 -6.41
N SER A 565 -13.65 20.18 -5.41
CA SER A 565 -14.19 18.82 -5.45
C SER A 565 -15.31 18.67 -4.44
N VAL A 566 -16.52 18.38 -4.89
CA VAL A 566 -17.72 18.26 -4.04
C VAL A 566 -18.16 16.79 -3.99
N PRO A 567 -18.06 16.11 -2.83
CA PRO A 567 -18.66 14.79 -2.64
C PRO A 567 -20.18 14.91 -2.58
N LEU A 568 -20.89 14.06 -3.34
CA LEU A 568 -22.36 14.05 -3.44
C LEU A 568 -23.03 12.93 -2.65
N GLY A 569 -22.27 12.23 -1.80
CA GLY A 569 -22.70 11.04 -1.07
C GLY A 569 -22.40 9.74 -1.82
N GLY A 570 -22.14 8.66 -1.08
CA GLY A 570 -21.49 7.47 -1.65
C GLY A 570 -20.10 7.82 -2.22
N GLU A 571 -19.65 7.06 -3.23
CA GLU A 571 -18.39 7.32 -3.93
C GLU A 571 -18.57 8.25 -5.16
N ARG A 572 -19.50 9.22 -5.06
CA ARG A 572 -19.81 10.22 -6.11
C ARG A 572 -19.14 11.57 -5.82
N ARG A 573 -18.52 12.16 -6.83
CA ARG A 573 -17.71 13.38 -6.70
C ARG A 573 -17.74 14.24 -7.97
N VAL A 574 -18.10 15.51 -7.83
CA VAL A 574 -18.00 16.52 -8.90
C VAL A 574 -16.73 17.35 -8.71
N ASN A 575 -15.89 17.41 -9.73
CA ASN A 575 -14.66 18.18 -9.79
C ASN A 575 -14.85 19.35 -10.76
N SER A 576 -14.90 20.58 -10.27
CA SER A 576 -14.91 21.79 -11.11
C SER A 576 -13.59 22.55 -10.97
N TYR A 577 -13.04 23.05 -12.06
CA TYR A 577 -11.72 23.69 -12.06
C TYR A 577 -11.61 24.86 -13.04
N VAL A 578 -10.64 25.73 -12.77
CA VAL A 578 -10.20 26.81 -13.66
C VAL A 578 -8.68 26.73 -13.74
N SER A 579 -8.12 26.77 -14.95
CA SER A 579 -6.67 26.76 -15.19
C SER A 579 -6.22 27.87 -16.13
N ARG A 580 -4.97 28.29 -15.96
CA ARG A 580 -4.29 29.25 -16.83
C ARG A 580 -2.84 28.80 -17.07
N ARG A 581 -2.39 28.86 -18.31
CA ARG A 581 -0.98 28.66 -18.72
C ARG A 581 -0.61 29.74 -19.72
N GLY A 582 0.25 30.67 -19.33
CA GLY A 582 0.54 31.88 -20.12
C GLY A 582 -0.73 32.66 -20.50
N ASN A 583 -1.09 32.64 -21.79
CA ASN A 583 -2.29 33.26 -22.36
C ASN A 583 -3.46 32.28 -22.61
N GLN A 584 -3.28 30.97 -22.39
CA GLN A 584 -4.37 29.99 -22.45
C GLN A 584 -5.11 29.97 -21.11
N ALA A 585 -6.44 30.15 -21.14
CA ALA A 585 -7.30 30.05 -19.97
C ALA A 585 -8.45 29.08 -20.24
N ARG A 586 -8.69 28.15 -19.31
CA ARG A 586 -9.73 27.13 -19.42
C ARG A 586 -10.51 26.96 -18.13
N ALA A 587 -11.73 26.45 -18.23
CA ALA A 587 -12.48 25.96 -17.08
C ALA A 587 -13.26 24.71 -17.48
N GLY A 588 -13.35 23.74 -16.57
CA GLY A 588 -14.06 22.50 -16.81
C GLY A 588 -14.75 21.96 -15.57
N THR A 589 -15.64 20.99 -15.80
CA THR A 589 -16.31 20.24 -14.75
C THR A 589 -16.39 18.77 -15.13
N ALA A 590 -16.16 17.88 -14.17
CA ALA A 590 -16.20 16.43 -14.36
C ALA A 590 -16.93 15.77 -13.19
N PHE A 591 -17.89 14.89 -13.51
CA PHE A 591 -18.54 14.00 -12.56
C PHE A 591 -17.82 12.66 -12.56
N SER A 592 -17.54 12.12 -11.38
CA SER A 592 -16.92 10.81 -11.18
C SER A 592 -17.69 9.98 -10.16
N GLU A 593 -17.82 8.68 -10.43
CA GLU A 593 -18.49 7.72 -9.56
C GLU A 593 -17.80 6.36 -9.60
N ARG A 594 -17.58 5.76 -8.43
CA ARG A 594 -17.32 4.32 -8.29
C ARG A 594 -18.64 3.66 -7.91
N VAL A 595 -19.12 2.75 -8.77
CA VAL A 595 -20.45 2.13 -8.65
C VAL A 595 -20.39 0.91 -7.74
N ASN A 596 -19.26 0.20 -7.75
CA ASN A 596 -18.95 -0.98 -6.94
C ASN A 596 -17.45 -1.28 -7.05
N ASP A 597 -16.99 -2.41 -6.48
CA ASP A 597 -15.58 -2.78 -6.50
C ASP A 597 -14.97 -2.90 -7.92
N TYR A 598 -15.79 -3.22 -8.92
CA TYR A 598 -15.38 -3.58 -10.28
C TYR A 598 -15.50 -2.43 -11.29
N VAL A 599 -16.24 -1.36 -10.99
CA VAL A 599 -16.60 -0.30 -11.97
C VAL A 599 -16.46 1.10 -11.39
N ARG A 600 -15.65 1.93 -12.05
CA ARG A 600 -15.56 3.38 -11.85
C ARG A 600 -15.64 4.10 -13.20
N TYR A 601 -16.26 5.27 -13.24
CA TYR A 601 -16.23 6.14 -14.42
C TYR A 601 -16.03 7.61 -14.04
N GLU A 602 -15.55 8.39 -15.00
CA GLU A 602 -15.57 9.86 -15.01
C GLU A 602 -16.10 10.36 -16.35
N VAL A 603 -16.94 11.39 -16.33
CA VAL A 603 -17.37 12.14 -17.52
C VAL A 603 -17.24 13.63 -17.26
N GLY A 604 -16.71 14.39 -18.22
CA GLY A 604 -16.46 15.82 -18.03
C GLY A 604 -16.45 16.64 -19.31
N THR A 605 -16.51 17.96 -19.13
CA THR A 605 -16.54 18.96 -20.19
C THR A 605 -15.66 20.14 -19.81
N GLU A 606 -14.90 20.66 -20.78
CA GLU A 606 -14.01 21.82 -20.61
C GLU A 606 -14.27 22.86 -21.70
N ARG A 607 -14.14 24.13 -21.31
CA ARG A 607 -14.18 25.30 -22.18
C ARG A 607 -12.80 25.93 -22.22
N ASP A 608 -12.22 26.02 -23.41
CA ASP A 608 -11.08 26.89 -23.66
C ASP A 608 -11.59 28.29 -24.03
N PHE A 609 -11.26 29.30 -23.23
CA PHE A 609 -11.70 30.68 -23.45
C PHE A 609 -10.86 31.42 -24.48
N SER A 610 -9.59 31.04 -24.63
CA SER A 610 -8.62 31.68 -25.52
C SER A 610 -8.83 31.28 -26.99
N HIS A 611 -9.11 30.00 -27.23
CA HIS A 611 -9.43 29.46 -28.56
C HIS A 611 -10.94 29.34 -28.82
N ARG A 612 -11.78 29.56 -27.80
CA ARG A 612 -13.26 29.40 -27.85
C ARG A 612 -13.71 27.98 -28.24
N GLU A 613 -12.91 26.98 -27.91
CA GLU A 613 -13.21 25.57 -28.16
C GLU A 613 -13.90 24.91 -26.95
N GLN A 614 -14.55 23.79 -27.20
CA GLN A 614 -15.18 22.95 -26.19
C GLN A 614 -14.61 21.56 -26.34
N SER A 615 -14.30 20.91 -25.21
CA SER A 615 -13.89 19.53 -25.18
C SER A 615 -14.78 18.72 -24.24
N VAL A 616 -14.90 17.43 -24.52
CA VAL A 616 -15.64 16.44 -23.73
C VAL A 616 -14.73 15.25 -23.50
N ARG A 617 -14.69 14.76 -22.25
CA ARG A 617 -13.87 13.62 -21.83
C ARG A 617 -14.71 12.56 -21.13
N GLY A 618 -14.37 11.30 -21.34
CA GLY A 618 -14.94 10.16 -20.63
C GLY A 618 -13.83 9.15 -20.30
N GLN A 619 -13.89 8.57 -19.10
CA GLN A 619 -13.00 7.53 -18.61
C GLN A 619 -13.85 6.43 -17.96
N LEU A 620 -13.47 5.17 -18.18
CA LEU A 620 -14.10 3.99 -17.62
C LEU A 620 -12.99 3.05 -17.12
N ASP A 621 -12.90 2.89 -15.81
CA ASP A 621 -11.93 2.00 -15.15
C ASP A 621 -12.66 0.76 -14.65
N LEU A 622 -12.30 -0.39 -15.21
CA LEU A 622 -12.88 -1.69 -14.88
C LEU A 622 -11.86 -2.57 -14.17
N MET A 623 -12.30 -3.26 -13.12
CA MET A 623 -11.52 -4.27 -12.38
C MET A 623 -12.28 -5.59 -12.34
N PRO A 624 -12.52 -6.27 -13.48
CA PRO A 624 -13.02 -7.64 -13.48
C PRO A 624 -12.07 -8.59 -12.73
N ARG A 625 -12.58 -9.74 -12.31
CA ARG A 625 -11.91 -10.66 -11.36
C ARG A 625 -10.49 -11.12 -11.73
N TYR A 626 -10.08 -10.95 -12.98
CA TYR A 626 -8.88 -11.55 -13.58
C TYR A 626 -7.92 -10.53 -14.22
N THR A 627 -8.30 -9.24 -14.33
CA THR A 627 -7.48 -8.18 -14.95
C THR A 627 -8.03 -6.81 -14.56
N ARG A 628 -7.24 -5.73 -14.67
CA ARG A 628 -7.75 -4.35 -14.77
C ARG A 628 -7.73 -3.88 -16.22
N LEU A 629 -8.70 -3.04 -16.57
CA LEU A 629 -8.91 -2.46 -17.90
C LEU A 629 -9.38 -1.01 -17.76
N GLY A 630 -8.53 -0.05 -18.10
CA GLY A 630 -8.89 1.37 -18.23
C GLY A 630 -9.16 1.72 -19.68
N LEU A 631 -10.22 2.48 -19.95
CA LEU A 631 -10.60 2.96 -21.27
C LEU A 631 -10.97 4.44 -21.20
N GLY A 632 -10.48 5.26 -22.13
CA GLY A 632 -10.78 6.68 -22.17
C GLY A 632 -11.01 7.23 -23.56
N VAL A 633 -11.75 8.33 -23.63
CA VAL A 633 -11.99 9.11 -24.84
C VAL A 633 -11.98 10.60 -24.49
N SER A 634 -11.30 11.40 -25.31
CA SER A 634 -11.35 12.87 -25.23
C SER A 634 -11.51 13.46 -26.62
N ARG A 635 -12.41 14.42 -26.78
CA ARG A 635 -12.70 15.08 -28.06
C ARG A 635 -12.79 16.58 -27.90
N ASP A 636 -12.19 17.32 -28.84
CA ASP A 636 -12.25 18.77 -28.95
C ASP A 636 -12.61 19.21 -30.38
N GLY A 637 -12.42 20.49 -30.72
CA GLY A 637 -12.75 21.05 -32.06
C GLY A 637 -11.79 20.64 -33.19
N GLN A 638 -10.65 20.03 -32.85
CA GLN A 638 -9.54 19.69 -33.75
C GLN A 638 -9.14 18.22 -33.70
N THR A 639 -9.45 17.54 -32.58
CA THR A 639 -8.85 16.27 -32.15
C THR A 639 -9.90 15.32 -31.59
N THR A 640 -9.73 14.02 -31.82
CA THR A 640 -10.39 12.97 -31.02
C THR A 640 -9.33 11.92 -30.66
N SER A 641 -9.18 11.66 -29.36
CA SER A 641 -8.21 10.74 -28.81
C SER A 641 -8.89 9.63 -28.03
N TYR A 642 -8.42 8.41 -28.20
CA TYR A 642 -8.80 7.21 -27.47
C TYR A 642 -7.60 6.72 -26.67
N THR A 643 -7.82 6.34 -25.41
CA THR A 643 -6.79 5.79 -24.52
C THR A 643 -7.22 4.42 -24.00
N GLY A 644 -6.26 3.54 -23.73
CA GLY A 644 -6.53 2.22 -23.15
C GLY A 644 -5.36 1.71 -22.32
N GLN A 645 -5.66 0.98 -21.24
CA GLN A 645 -4.71 0.25 -20.43
C GLN A 645 -5.29 -1.11 -20.00
N LEU A 646 -4.47 -2.17 -20.02
CA LEU A 646 -4.82 -3.54 -19.66
C LEU A 646 -3.68 -4.10 -18.79
N GLN A 647 -3.94 -4.35 -17.51
CA GLN A 647 -2.92 -4.73 -16.52
C GLN A 647 -3.38 -5.91 -15.66
N GLY A 648 -2.51 -6.89 -15.42
CA GLY A 648 -2.82 -8.05 -14.58
C GLY A 648 -1.68 -9.06 -14.48
N GLY A 649 -1.99 -10.24 -13.98
CA GLY A 649 -1.05 -11.35 -13.89
C GLY A 649 -1.74 -12.71 -14.00
N VAL A 650 -0.97 -13.72 -14.39
CA VAL A 650 -1.38 -15.12 -14.46
C VAL A 650 -0.39 -15.96 -13.68
N VAL A 651 -0.87 -16.92 -12.89
CA VAL A 651 -0.03 -17.85 -12.12
C VAL A 651 -0.36 -19.29 -12.48
N ALA A 652 0.67 -20.06 -12.83
CA ALA A 652 0.63 -21.50 -12.96
C ALA A 652 1.15 -22.14 -11.68
N HIS A 653 0.30 -22.88 -10.98
CA HIS A 653 0.56 -23.53 -9.69
C HIS A 653 -0.02 -24.95 -9.68
N GLU A 654 0.06 -25.66 -8.56
CA GLU A 654 -0.42 -27.04 -8.41
C GLU A 654 -1.92 -27.21 -8.76
N GLY A 655 -2.75 -26.19 -8.48
CA GLY A 655 -4.16 -26.16 -8.86
C GLY A 655 -4.42 -25.89 -10.36
N GLY A 656 -3.42 -25.48 -11.12
CA GLY A 656 -3.51 -25.12 -12.54
C GLY A 656 -3.20 -23.65 -12.80
N LEU A 657 -3.99 -23.01 -13.68
CA LEU A 657 -3.84 -21.60 -14.04
C LEU A 657 -4.92 -20.75 -13.37
N THR A 658 -4.51 -19.79 -12.54
CA THR A 658 -5.38 -18.79 -11.90
C THR A 658 -4.89 -17.38 -12.25
N PHE A 659 -5.82 -16.46 -12.51
CA PHE A 659 -5.55 -15.09 -12.92
C PHE A 659 -5.61 -14.11 -11.73
N SER A 660 -5.03 -12.93 -11.90
CA SER A 660 -4.97 -11.85 -10.90
C SER A 660 -5.24 -10.47 -11.54
N PRO A 661 -6.11 -9.62 -10.95
CA PRO A 661 -6.29 -8.23 -11.40
C PRO A 661 -5.12 -7.31 -11.00
N TYR A 662 -4.12 -7.85 -10.31
CA TYR A 662 -2.88 -7.17 -9.92
C TYR A 662 -1.66 -7.92 -10.46
N THR A 663 -0.57 -7.20 -10.68
CA THR A 663 0.73 -7.81 -10.98
C THR A 663 1.22 -8.61 -9.77
N VAL A 664 1.74 -9.81 -10.02
CA VAL A 664 2.20 -10.75 -9.00
C VAL A 664 3.65 -10.46 -8.64
N GLN A 665 3.96 -10.32 -7.36
CA GLN A 665 5.24 -9.85 -6.85
C GLN A 665 6.24 -11.01 -6.62
N ASP A 666 7.40 -10.70 -6.05
CA ASP A 666 8.44 -11.70 -5.78
C ASP A 666 8.06 -12.75 -4.73
N THR A 667 7.13 -12.42 -3.84
CA THR A 667 6.62 -13.31 -2.79
C THR A 667 5.10 -13.22 -2.81
N PHE A 668 4.43 -14.35 -3.02
CA PHE A 668 3.01 -14.41 -3.33
C PHE A 668 2.38 -15.70 -2.81
N GLY A 669 1.09 -15.89 -3.06
CA GLY A 669 0.38 -17.10 -2.64
C GLY A 669 -0.84 -17.44 -3.48
N ILE A 670 -1.44 -18.58 -3.16
CA ILE A 670 -2.69 -19.08 -3.72
C ILE A 670 -3.64 -19.31 -2.55
N ALA A 671 -4.74 -18.56 -2.50
CA ALA A 671 -5.86 -18.85 -1.63
C ALA A 671 -6.81 -19.86 -2.30
N SER A 672 -7.38 -20.77 -1.54
CA SER A 672 -8.46 -21.67 -1.98
C SER A 672 -9.62 -21.64 -1.00
N VAL A 673 -10.85 -21.54 -1.51
CA VAL A 673 -12.10 -21.53 -0.74
C VAL A 673 -12.94 -22.74 -1.16
N GLY A 674 -12.37 -23.94 -1.00
CA GLY A 674 -12.95 -25.17 -1.53
C GLY A 674 -13.17 -25.09 -3.05
N ASP A 675 -14.37 -25.45 -3.50
CA ASP A 675 -14.85 -25.32 -4.88
C ASP A 675 -15.67 -24.03 -5.12
N ILE A 676 -15.64 -23.07 -4.20
CA ILE A 676 -16.50 -21.88 -4.23
C ILE A 676 -15.85 -20.77 -5.05
N GLY A 677 -16.23 -20.69 -6.33
CA GLY A 677 -15.90 -19.57 -7.19
C GLY A 677 -16.61 -18.26 -6.81
N ALA A 678 -16.08 -17.13 -7.30
CA ALA A 678 -16.55 -15.77 -7.02
C ALA A 678 -16.42 -15.24 -5.58
N ALA A 679 -15.91 -16.05 -4.63
CA ALA A 679 -15.63 -15.61 -3.27
C ALA A 679 -14.60 -14.47 -3.26
N ARG A 680 -14.93 -13.36 -2.62
CA ARG A 680 -14.08 -12.17 -2.48
C ARG A 680 -13.11 -12.35 -1.31
N ILE A 681 -11.82 -12.15 -1.55
CA ILE A 681 -10.76 -12.31 -0.55
C ILE A 681 -9.96 -11.00 -0.48
N ASP A 682 -9.88 -10.39 0.70
CA ASP A 682 -9.01 -9.23 0.94
C ASP A 682 -7.56 -9.70 1.17
N THR A 683 -6.62 -8.99 0.54
CA THR A 683 -5.18 -9.24 0.61
C THR A 683 -4.41 -7.94 0.85
N PRO A 684 -3.12 -7.98 1.23
CA PRO A 684 -2.28 -6.79 1.38
C PRO A 684 -2.14 -5.91 0.12
N GLN A 685 -2.59 -6.37 -1.06
CA GLN A 685 -2.55 -5.61 -2.33
C GLN A 685 -3.95 -5.21 -2.84
N GLY A 686 -5.01 -5.54 -2.10
CA GLY A 686 -6.41 -5.28 -2.48
C GLY A 686 -7.26 -6.56 -2.58
N PRO A 687 -8.55 -6.43 -2.92
CA PRO A 687 -9.46 -7.56 -3.05
C PRO A 687 -9.22 -8.36 -4.33
N VAL A 688 -9.16 -9.68 -4.18
CA VAL A 688 -9.14 -10.65 -5.28
C VAL A 688 -10.36 -11.57 -5.19
N TRP A 689 -10.59 -12.39 -6.21
CA TRP A 689 -11.73 -13.29 -6.27
C TRP A 689 -11.32 -14.68 -6.70
N THR A 690 -12.02 -15.69 -6.20
CA THR A 690 -11.82 -17.07 -6.64
C THR A 690 -12.34 -17.30 -8.06
N ASP A 691 -11.56 -18.06 -8.83
CA ASP A 691 -11.90 -18.62 -10.12
C ASP A 691 -12.94 -19.76 -10.00
N PHE A 692 -13.28 -20.40 -11.12
CA PHE A 692 -14.26 -21.49 -11.17
C PHE A 692 -13.83 -22.78 -10.44
N LYS A 693 -12.59 -22.88 -9.96
CA LYS A 693 -12.09 -23.96 -9.09
C LYS A 693 -12.06 -23.58 -7.61
N GLY A 694 -12.52 -22.37 -7.26
CA GLY A 694 -12.40 -21.84 -5.91
C GLY A 694 -10.99 -21.32 -5.56
N GLN A 695 -10.15 -20.99 -6.55
CA GLN A 695 -8.75 -20.58 -6.36
C GLN A 695 -8.52 -19.11 -6.70
N ALA A 696 -7.71 -18.39 -5.90
CA ALA A 696 -7.38 -16.98 -6.11
C ALA A 696 -5.89 -16.71 -5.87
N VAL A 697 -5.26 -15.86 -6.68
CA VAL A 697 -3.87 -15.43 -6.45
C VAL A 697 -3.84 -14.33 -5.38
N ILE A 698 -3.04 -14.54 -4.32
CA ILE A 698 -2.65 -13.50 -3.37
C ILE A 698 -1.46 -12.76 -4.02
N PRO A 699 -1.62 -11.53 -4.54
CA PRO A 699 -0.67 -11.00 -5.53
C PRO A 699 0.69 -10.61 -4.95
N GLY A 700 0.72 -10.23 -3.68
CA GLY A 700 1.94 -9.82 -2.99
C GLY A 700 1.83 -10.02 -1.48
N LEU A 701 2.88 -10.58 -0.89
CA LEU A 701 3.08 -10.80 0.54
C LEU A 701 4.41 -10.14 0.92
N PRO A 702 4.44 -9.03 1.68
CA PRO A 702 5.69 -8.35 2.00
C PRO A 702 6.59 -9.24 2.88
N ALA A 703 7.76 -9.58 2.36
CA ALA A 703 8.64 -10.59 2.94
C ALA A 703 9.05 -10.27 4.38
N TYR A 704 9.09 -11.31 5.22
CA TYR A 704 9.40 -11.26 6.64
C TYR A 704 8.43 -10.41 7.49
N THR A 705 7.23 -10.12 6.99
CA THR A 705 6.16 -9.41 7.72
C THR A 705 4.86 -10.22 7.81
N SER A 706 4.04 -9.96 8.84
CA SER A 706 2.75 -10.61 9.03
C SER A 706 1.68 -10.02 8.11
N SER A 707 1.16 -10.84 7.20
CA SER A 707 0.07 -10.50 6.28
C SER A 707 -1.25 -11.15 6.73
N ARG A 708 -2.34 -10.37 6.83
CA ARG A 708 -3.70 -10.87 7.02
C ARG A 708 -4.35 -11.12 5.65
N ILE A 709 -5.07 -12.23 5.53
CA ILE A 709 -5.84 -12.65 4.36
C ILE A 709 -7.23 -13.04 4.84
N GLU A 710 -8.29 -12.54 4.22
CA GLU A 710 -9.65 -12.66 4.77
C GLU A 710 -10.72 -12.86 3.68
N VAL A 711 -11.58 -13.87 3.85
CA VAL A 711 -12.67 -14.17 2.91
C VAL A 711 -13.95 -13.47 3.36
N GLN A 712 -14.50 -12.61 2.52
CA GLN A 712 -15.74 -11.87 2.81
C GLN A 712 -16.94 -12.80 2.69
N THR A 713 -17.46 -13.24 3.85
CA THR A 713 -18.52 -14.26 3.95
C THR A 713 -19.84 -13.86 3.26
N GLN A 714 -20.09 -12.56 3.07
CA GLN A 714 -21.28 -12.07 2.36
C GLN A 714 -21.24 -12.38 0.86
N SER A 715 -20.05 -12.63 0.30
CA SER A 715 -19.82 -13.04 -1.10
C SER A 715 -20.00 -14.55 -1.34
N LEU A 716 -20.17 -15.35 -0.28
CA LEU A 716 -20.37 -16.79 -0.37
C LEU A 716 -21.84 -17.14 -0.66
N PRO A 717 -22.13 -18.30 -1.30
CA PRO A 717 -23.48 -18.85 -1.40
C PRO A 717 -24.12 -19.01 -0.03
N LYS A 718 -25.44 -18.88 0.09
CA LYS A 718 -26.11 -18.79 1.41
C LYS A 718 -26.15 -20.12 2.19
N ARG A 719 -25.75 -21.21 1.53
CA ARG A 719 -25.53 -22.55 2.10
C ARG A 719 -24.04 -22.86 2.42
N VAL A 720 -23.15 -21.87 2.30
CA VAL A 720 -21.71 -22.02 2.52
C VAL A 720 -21.28 -21.21 3.75
N ASP A 721 -20.76 -21.92 4.74
CA ASP A 721 -20.10 -21.36 5.91
C ASP A 721 -18.58 -21.63 5.80
N LEU A 722 -17.76 -20.94 6.61
CA LEU A 722 -16.32 -21.21 6.76
C LEU A 722 -16.03 -21.59 8.21
N LYS A 723 -15.14 -22.56 8.46
CA LYS A 723 -14.63 -22.83 9.82
C LYS A 723 -13.80 -21.66 10.36
N ASN A 724 -13.05 -21.01 9.48
CA ASN A 724 -12.29 -19.80 9.74
C ASN A 724 -12.29 -18.93 8.48
N GLY A 725 -12.62 -17.64 8.63
CA GLY A 725 -12.62 -16.65 7.55
C GLY A 725 -11.32 -15.86 7.38
N THR A 726 -10.39 -15.95 8.35
CA THR A 726 -9.18 -15.10 8.40
C THR A 726 -7.93 -15.92 8.67
N GLN A 727 -6.91 -15.76 7.83
CA GLN A 727 -5.59 -16.36 8.01
C GLN A 727 -4.53 -15.27 8.17
N VAL A 728 -3.49 -15.56 8.96
CA VAL A 728 -2.32 -14.68 9.13
C VAL A 728 -1.06 -15.47 8.79
N LEU A 729 -0.22 -14.89 7.93
CA LEU A 729 0.91 -15.56 7.30
C LEU A 729 2.15 -14.68 7.38
N VAL A 730 3.31 -15.27 7.72
CA VAL A 730 4.61 -14.60 7.68
C VAL A 730 5.46 -15.26 6.60
N ALA A 731 5.54 -14.65 5.42
CA ALA A 731 6.19 -15.25 4.25
C ALA A 731 7.69 -14.90 4.18
N GLY A 732 8.57 -15.89 4.01
CA GLY A 732 9.95 -15.66 3.60
C GLY A 732 10.04 -15.24 2.13
N ARG A 733 11.03 -14.44 1.75
CA ARG A 733 11.12 -13.92 0.37
C ARG A 733 11.25 -15.08 -0.63
N GLY A 734 10.47 -15.01 -1.71
CA GLY A 734 10.50 -16.02 -2.77
C GLY A 734 9.62 -17.24 -2.51
N SER A 735 8.95 -17.32 -1.35
CA SER A 735 8.00 -18.39 -1.08
C SER A 735 6.70 -18.24 -1.89
N VAL A 736 6.10 -19.38 -2.25
CA VAL A 736 4.76 -19.49 -2.85
C VAL A 736 3.85 -20.15 -1.81
N ASN A 737 2.90 -19.38 -1.29
CA ASN A 737 2.17 -19.75 -0.08
C ASN A 737 0.76 -20.22 -0.40
N THR A 738 0.47 -21.50 -0.17
CA THR A 738 -0.89 -22.06 -0.32
C THR A 738 -1.71 -21.87 0.96
N VAL A 739 -2.89 -21.25 0.86
CA VAL A 739 -3.77 -20.93 2.00
C VAL A 739 -5.16 -21.49 1.73
N ALA A 740 -5.53 -22.56 2.44
CA ALA A 740 -6.85 -23.17 2.34
C ALA A 740 -7.81 -22.59 3.40
N PHE A 741 -9.00 -22.20 2.96
CA PHE A 741 -10.14 -21.83 3.81
C PHE A 741 -11.14 -22.98 3.81
N GLU A 742 -11.32 -23.64 4.96
CA GLU A 742 -12.19 -24.80 5.10
C GLU A 742 -13.68 -24.40 4.99
N VAL A 743 -14.26 -24.69 3.83
CA VAL A 743 -15.69 -24.55 3.52
C VAL A 743 -16.51 -25.67 4.15
N VAL A 744 -17.64 -25.30 4.76
CA VAL A 744 -18.69 -26.23 5.20
C VAL A 744 -19.96 -25.92 4.43
N LYS A 745 -20.52 -26.91 3.72
CA LYS A 745 -21.80 -26.78 3.03
C LYS A 745 -22.91 -27.32 3.93
N VAL A 746 -23.83 -26.45 4.34
CA VAL A 746 -24.91 -26.78 5.28
C VAL A 746 -26.29 -26.78 4.62
N ARG A 747 -27.23 -27.60 5.10
CA ARG A 747 -28.64 -27.54 4.66
C ARG A 747 -29.53 -27.02 5.77
N ARG A 748 -29.82 -25.71 5.70
CA ARG A 748 -30.73 -25.02 6.62
C ARG A 748 -32.19 -25.23 6.18
N VAL A 749 -33.07 -25.62 7.09
CA VAL A 749 -34.49 -25.84 6.81
C VAL A 749 -35.35 -25.23 7.92
N LEU A 750 -36.31 -24.39 7.53
CA LEU A 750 -37.40 -23.92 8.39
C LEU A 750 -38.65 -24.75 8.10
N LEU A 751 -39.06 -25.55 9.08
CA LEU A 751 -40.25 -26.39 9.00
C LEU A 751 -41.40 -25.73 9.77
N THR A 752 -42.61 -25.75 9.20
CA THR A 752 -43.85 -25.58 9.96
C THR A 752 -44.37 -26.98 10.30
N ALA A 753 -44.35 -27.34 11.58
CA ALA A 753 -44.76 -28.65 12.07
C ALA A 753 -46.12 -28.59 12.76
N SER A 754 -46.99 -29.56 12.46
CA SER A 754 -48.33 -29.69 13.03
C SER A 754 -48.64 -31.11 13.52
N ASP A 755 -49.64 -31.24 14.38
CA ASP A 755 -50.20 -32.55 14.74
C ASP A 755 -51.11 -33.12 13.63
N GLN A 756 -51.62 -34.34 13.84
CA GLN A 756 -52.54 -35.00 12.90
C GLN A 756 -53.90 -34.28 12.77
N GLN A 757 -54.21 -33.32 13.65
CA GLN A 757 -55.40 -32.48 13.64
C GLN A 757 -55.15 -31.11 12.99
N GLY A 758 -53.93 -30.86 12.49
CA GLY A 758 -53.53 -29.61 11.81
C GLY A 758 -53.16 -28.45 12.75
N ARG A 759 -53.07 -28.68 14.07
CA ARG A 759 -52.67 -27.65 15.04
C ARG A 759 -51.13 -27.56 15.09
N PRO A 760 -50.54 -26.36 15.27
CA PRO A 760 -49.09 -26.22 15.39
C PRO A 760 -48.54 -26.99 16.60
N LEU A 761 -47.32 -27.54 16.48
CA LEU A 761 -46.64 -28.15 17.63
C LEU A 761 -46.34 -27.09 18.71
N PRO A 762 -46.40 -27.46 20.02
CA PRO A 762 -46.25 -26.49 21.10
C PRO A 762 -44.81 -25.97 21.21
N GLN A 763 -44.69 -24.66 21.43
CA GLN A 763 -43.42 -23.97 21.66
C GLN A 763 -42.66 -24.59 22.85
N GLY A 764 -41.34 -24.74 22.71
CA GLY A 764 -40.46 -25.35 23.70
C GLY A 764 -40.33 -26.87 23.59
N ALA A 765 -41.16 -27.55 22.80
CA ALA A 765 -40.98 -28.99 22.55
C ALA A 765 -39.61 -29.27 21.91
N SER A 766 -38.93 -30.33 22.36
CA SER A 766 -37.53 -30.60 22.02
C SER A 766 -37.43 -31.56 20.82
N VAL A 767 -36.59 -31.22 19.84
CA VAL A 767 -36.45 -31.95 18.58
C VAL A 767 -35.11 -32.69 18.54
N PHE A 768 -35.17 -34.00 18.29
CA PHE A 768 -34.03 -34.92 18.34
C PHE A 768 -33.80 -35.63 17.00
N ASP A 769 -32.53 -35.94 16.69
CA ASP A 769 -32.14 -36.76 15.55
C ASP A 769 -32.38 -38.27 15.78
N LYS A 770 -32.12 -39.08 14.74
CA LYS A 770 -32.25 -40.55 14.81
C LYS A 770 -31.33 -41.24 15.83
N HIS A 771 -30.33 -40.55 16.36
CA HIS A 771 -29.42 -41.01 17.41
C HIS A 771 -29.79 -40.43 18.80
N ASN A 772 -30.97 -39.82 18.91
CA ASN A 772 -31.48 -39.13 20.10
C ASN A 772 -30.59 -37.95 20.57
N ARG A 773 -29.82 -37.33 19.67
CA ARG A 773 -29.12 -36.06 19.94
C ARG A 773 -30.09 -34.90 19.78
N PHE A 774 -30.10 -33.97 20.73
CA PHE A 774 -30.88 -32.73 20.60
C PHE A 774 -30.36 -31.90 19.43
N LEU A 775 -31.27 -31.41 18.59
CA LEU A 775 -30.96 -30.54 17.44
C LEU A 775 -31.40 -29.09 17.69
N THR A 776 -32.63 -28.91 18.16
CA THR A 776 -33.31 -27.61 18.26
C THR A 776 -34.61 -27.77 19.07
N SER A 777 -35.31 -26.66 19.31
CA SER A 777 -36.66 -26.65 19.92
C SER A 777 -37.70 -26.05 18.96
N VAL A 778 -38.96 -26.42 19.15
CA VAL A 778 -40.11 -25.78 18.49
C VAL A 778 -40.25 -24.34 19.00
N VAL A 779 -40.43 -23.39 18.09
CA VAL A 779 -40.64 -21.95 18.36
C VAL A 779 -42.17 -21.67 18.32
N GLY A 780 -42.61 -20.42 18.14
CA GLY A 780 -44.03 -20.11 17.91
C GLY A 780 -44.56 -20.72 16.61
N GLU A 781 -45.88 -20.86 16.49
CA GLU A 781 -46.58 -21.38 15.30
C GLU A 781 -46.05 -22.74 14.77
N GLY A 782 -45.54 -23.60 15.67
CA GLY A 782 -44.99 -24.91 15.30
C GLY A 782 -43.72 -24.84 14.46
N MET A 783 -43.05 -23.69 14.40
CA MET A 783 -41.84 -23.51 13.60
C MET A 783 -40.65 -24.26 14.20
N ILE A 784 -39.88 -24.94 13.36
CA ILE A 784 -38.64 -25.65 13.73
C ILE A 784 -37.55 -25.22 12.76
N PHE A 785 -36.48 -24.59 13.26
CA PHE A 785 -35.32 -24.26 12.45
C PHE A 785 -34.20 -25.28 12.67
N LEU A 786 -33.82 -25.97 11.60
CA LEU A 786 -32.72 -26.93 11.54
C LEU A 786 -31.56 -26.27 10.80
N ASN A 787 -30.42 -26.06 11.48
CA ASN A 787 -29.27 -25.37 10.88
C ASN A 787 -28.46 -26.28 9.95
N ASP A 788 -28.55 -27.61 10.10
CA ASP A 788 -27.96 -28.57 9.17
C ASP A 788 -28.81 -29.86 9.08
N LEU A 789 -29.05 -30.33 7.85
CA LEU A 789 -29.89 -31.49 7.53
C LEU A 789 -29.36 -32.22 6.28
N ASN A 790 -28.35 -33.07 6.48
CA ASN A 790 -27.63 -33.72 5.37
C ASN A 790 -28.45 -34.75 4.57
N ASP A 791 -29.56 -35.27 5.11
CA ASP A 791 -30.31 -36.39 4.52
C ASP A 791 -31.79 -36.37 4.95
N ALA A 792 -32.61 -37.26 4.35
CA ALA A 792 -33.92 -37.59 4.91
C ALA A 792 -33.77 -38.14 6.34
N GLN A 793 -34.37 -37.47 7.32
CA GLN A 793 -34.35 -37.89 8.71
C GLN A 793 -35.75 -37.90 9.32
N ASN A 794 -36.00 -38.93 10.13
CA ASN A 794 -37.14 -38.99 11.02
C ASN A 794 -36.75 -38.26 12.31
N LEU A 795 -37.35 -37.11 12.58
CA LEU A 795 -37.07 -36.33 13.77
C LEU A 795 -38.07 -36.70 14.88
N ARG A 796 -37.56 -36.99 16.08
CA ARG A 796 -38.40 -37.24 17.25
C ARG A 796 -38.65 -35.91 17.96
N VAL A 797 -39.91 -35.47 18.02
CA VAL A 797 -40.31 -34.35 18.86
C VAL A 797 -40.76 -34.89 20.22
N SER A 798 -40.27 -34.29 21.29
CA SER A 798 -40.61 -34.62 22.68
C SER A 798 -41.36 -33.44 23.30
N MET A 799 -42.58 -33.68 23.74
CA MET A 799 -43.46 -32.69 24.35
C MET A 799 -43.18 -32.53 25.86
N SER A 800 -43.72 -31.48 26.47
CA SER A 800 -43.64 -31.22 27.91
C SER A 800 -44.48 -32.19 28.76
N ASP A 801 -45.49 -32.84 28.18
CA ASP A 801 -46.31 -33.89 28.82
C ASP A 801 -45.69 -35.30 28.72
N SER A 802 -44.42 -35.39 28.31
CA SER A 802 -43.69 -36.63 28.00
C SER A 802 -44.21 -37.44 26.80
N SER A 803 -45.24 -36.97 26.07
CA SER A 803 -45.59 -37.56 24.78
C SER A 803 -44.51 -37.31 23.73
N SER A 804 -44.46 -38.15 22.69
CA SER A 804 -43.55 -37.94 21.57
C SER A 804 -44.17 -38.35 20.24
N CYS A 805 -43.80 -37.63 19.19
CA CYS A 805 -44.27 -37.85 17.83
C CYS A 805 -43.09 -37.78 16.85
N VAL A 806 -43.28 -38.34 15.65
CA VAL A 806 -42.23 -38.43 14.62
C VAL A 806 -42.60 -37.58 13.41
N LEU A 807 -41.70 -36.67 13.04
CA LEU A 807 -41.74 -35.93 11.78
C LEU A 807 -40.90 -36.68 10.74
N ASN A 808 -41.53 -37.18 9.68
CA ASN A 808 -40.84 -37.85 8.58
C ASN A 808 -40.51 -36.84 7.47
N LEU A 809 -39.23 -36.47 7.31
CA LEU A 809 -38.80 -35.54 6.28
C LEU A 809 -38.47 -36.26 4.97
N ALA A 810 -39.40 -36.18 4.01
CA ALA A 810 -39.16 -36.67 2.65
C ALA A 810 -38.06 -35.85 1.95
N SER A 811 -37.07 -36.52 1.36
CA SER A 811 -36.02 -35.86 0.59
C SER A 811 -36.58 -35.23 -0.69
N LYS A 812 -36.82 -33.92 -0.67
CA LYS A 812 -37.06 -33.14 -1.89
C LYS A 812 -35.74 -32.79 -2.61
N ALA A 813 -35.90 -32.45 -3.89
CA ALA A 813 -34.87 -32.32 -4.92
C ALA A 813 -33.73 -31.34 -4.61
N GLN A 814 -32.74 -31.27 -5.52
CA GLN A 814 -31.47 -30.55 -5.35
C GLN A 814 -31.63 -29.19 -4.62
N PRO A 815 -30.91 -28.99 -3.50
CA PRO A 815 -31.07 -27.81 -2.66
C PRO A 815 -30.55 -26.55 -3.36
N ASP A 816 -31.34 -25.48 -3.25
CA ASP A 816 -31.05 -24.16 -3.80
C ASP A 816 -29.92 -23.48 -2.98
N ASN A 817 -28.81 -23.13 -3.65
CA ASN A 817 -27.62 -22.58 -3.00
C ASN A 817 -27.70 -21.08 -2.70
N ASP A 818 -28.64 -20.36 -3.32
CA ASP A 818 -28.82 -18.92 -3.13
C ASP A 818 -29.82 -18.61 -2.01
N LYS A 819 -30.62 -19.60 -1.57
CA LYS A 819 -31.47 -19.50 -0.39
C LYS A 819 -30.69 -19.79 0.91
N PHE A 820 -30.89 -18.94 1.92
CA PHE A 820 -30.31 -19.16 3.25
C PHE A 820 -30.97 -20.30 4.02
N TYR A 821 -32.23 -20.63 3.71
CA TYR A 821 -32.91 -21.84 4.19
C TYR A 821 -33.99 -22.27 3.20
N GLU A 822 -34.31 -23.57 3.20
CA GLU A 822 -35.50 -24.13 2.55
C GLU A 822 -36.70 -24.02 3.51
N THR A 823 -37.91 -23.83 2.97
CA THR A 823 -39.15 -23.95 3.75
C THR A 823 -39.86 -25.27 3.47
N GLY A 824 -40.45 -25.86 4.51
CA GLY A 824 -41.23 -27.09 4.39
C GLY A 824 -42.33 -27.18 5.43
N SER A 825 -43.25 -28.12 5.24
CA SER A 825 -44.25 -28.51 6.24
C SER A 825 -44.15 -30.01 6.52
N ALA A 826 -44.42 -30.40 7.76
CA ALA A 826 -44.36 -31.79 8.19
C ALA A 826 -45.42 -32.08 9.26
N VAL A 827 -46.15 -33.19 9.10
CA VAL A 827 -47.13 -33.66 10.09
C VAL A 827 -46.42 -34.60 11.07
N CYS A 828 -46.59 -34.35 12.36
CA CYS A 828 -46.04 -35.17 13.42
C CYS A 828 -46.98 -36.34 13.69
N HIS A 829 -46.55 -37.55 13.39
CA HIS A 829 -47.33 -38.74 13.68
C HIS A 829 -47.08 -39.19 15.12
N GLY A 830 -48.16 -39.30 15.91
CA GLY A 830 -48.11 -39.94 17.23
C GLY A 830 -47.59 -41.38 17.11
N ARG A 831 -46.94 -41.85 18.18
CA ARG A 831 -46.22 -43.13 18.21
C ARG A 831 -47.00 -44.21 18.95
#